data_AF-A0A3Q0JFJ8-F1
#
_entry.id   AF-A0A3Q0JFJ8-F1
#
_cell.length_a   1.000
_cell.length_b   1.000
_cell.length_c   1.000
_cell.angle_alpha   90.00
_cell.angle_beta   90.00
_cell.angle_gamma   90.00
#
_symmetry.space_group_name_H-M   'P 1'
#
loop_
_entity.id
_entity.type
_entity.pdbx_description
1 polymer ?
#
loop_
_entity_poly.entity_id
_entity_poly.type
_entity_poly.pdbx_seq_one_letter_code
_entity_poly.pdbx_strand_id
1 'polypeptide(L)'
;MKDETTVFQEAQPPYDSKRNSSRGSRKKKSWSSKHNTTKDVNIYMSSATKNNYFEKLSTQSKTFFNTRKASLEKKSHPRFVLDCSKKSILRFIHKEKEMDVAQLRDLKNEVDIDEHLIPLEELYSILDTHPDRGLSELEVKRRLEKDGPNSLPQKYRINNVYVLVGYIFRGFSALLWFGALLSFLAYLLEAETNEEKPQDNLWLGIILALTCIVTGMFSFYQERKSSHITESFAKMIPTRATVIRNGSVKEIDSAGLVRGDIVLLKIGDKVPADIRLIEIQDLKAENSSLTGEVEPVTCTLGATNSFAVESRNLVFFSTNLVSGSGKGVVILTGSNTVMGKIAGLTNRLEKKTTPIEQEVQHFMRLISMWALTLGAICFLLALYIGYNWLNACVYVIGIIVANVPEGLLATLTVSLTLTAKRLASKNCIVRRLQTVETLGSIRTICTDKTGTLTQNKMTVLHLSFNREIYHVKNGVDVDIQNFETNTTYKTLVRAACLCSKAEFEPNQDNIPMRERKASGDATEVGILHFIQPRIKSIQDVRNTFPKVTEVPFNSLNKFHLTVHFSPLNKYFLLMKGAPEVIMERCTTMMAESDKEAFLTAEKKYELEDKIKLFASKGERVLAFADLHLGQNNFPVNFKFSTDPMNFPSSGFRLIGLISLYDPPRPAVPDAIDACHKAGIRVIMVTGDHPCTAKAIAIKCHILSETSSDDNVFTGTDLRKITDEELKDILETNKELVFARTSPLQKLRIVELYQSLDEIVAVTGDGVNDAPALKKADIGIAMGITGSEVSKQTADMILMDDNFASIVLGIEEGRLIFDNLKKSIAYILASNIPEILPFLFYIFLGIPLPVSTVTVLCIDLGTDMWPAVSLAYEKPESNIMSREPRNPRTDHLVGRKLVTYAYFHLGILETLAGFLTYFHVMYDAGWDPMDLLNIRKSWESNNNLEDSYHKVWTRTERMNLESTCQTAYFISIVIAQCAALIVCKTRYNSIYQQKMNNWVLNIGLVFEILVAFVLSYSPYLNKVLKTRPVKMKYWLTPLPIAVLIVIYGEFGKIISRLYPNSFMAHHLTF
;
A
#
# COMPACT_ATOMS: atom_id res chain seq x y z
N MET A 1 30.32 30.01 -37.07
CA MET A 1 29.85 29.63 -38.42
C MET A 1 28.42 29.15 -38.22
N LYS A 2 27.43 30.01 -38.51
CA LYS A 2 26.76 30.19 -39.82
C LYS A 2 25.71 29.09 -40.07
N ASP A 3 24.45 29.34 -40.47
CA ASP A 3 23.61 30.53 -40.65
C ASP A 3 22.13 30.06 -40.41
N GLU A 4 21.30 30.73 -39.60
CA GLU A 4 20.11 31.57 -39.96
C GLU A 4 18.83 30.92 -40.56
N THR A 5 17.69 31.11 -39.84
CA THR A 5 16.33 31.49 -40.34
C THR A 5 15.53 30.53 -41.27
N THR A 6 14.19 30.58 -41.49
CA THR A 6 13.04 31.44 -41.10
C THR A 6 11.72 30.64 -41.30
N VAL A 7 10.61 30.97 -40.61
CA VAL A 7 9.22 30.61 -41.06
C VAL A 7 8.24 31.77 -40.77
N PHE A 8 7.33 32.04 -41.70
CA PHE A 8 6.46 33.24 -41.79
C PHE A 8 4.98 33.02 -41.37
N GLN A 9 4.25 34.13 -41.24
CA GLN A 9 2.82 34.23 -40.87
C GLN A 9 1.80 34.03 -42.03
N GLU A 10 0.57 33.69 -41.63
CA GLU A 10 -0.76 34.10 -42.15
C GLU A 10 -1.21 33.90 -43.61
N ALA A 11 -2.41 33.28 -43.78
CA ALA A 11 -3.50 33.76 -44.65
C ALA A 11 -4.86 33.04 -44.40
N GLN A 12 -5.97 33.79 -44.37
CA GLN A 12 -7.36 33.38 -44.71
C GLN A 12 -7.63 33.70 -46.22
N PRO A 13 -8.84 33.61 -46.88
CA PRO A 13 -10.24 33.43 -46.43
C PRO A 13 -11.10 32.49 -47.36
N PRO A 14 -12.33 32.83 -47.84
CA PRO A 14 -13.66 32.73 -47.21
C PRO A 14 -14.68 31.84 -47.99
N TYR A 15 -15.94 31.72 -47.51
CA TYR A 15 -17.11 31.47 -48.38
C TYR A 15 -18.42 32.05 -47.79
N ASP A 16 -19.36 32.47 -48.65
CA ASP A 16 -20.62 33.14 -48.28
C ASP A 16 -21.79 32.77 -49.23
N SER A 17 -23.01 33.18 -48.83
CA SER A 17 -24.26 33.38 -49.61
C SER A 17 -25.37 32.30 -49.58
N LYS A 18 -26.61 32.78 -49.79
CA LYS A 18 -27.91 32.18 -49.45
C LYS A 18 -28.79 31.96 -50.68
N ARG A 19 -29.84 31.11 -50.60
CA ARG A 19 -31.20 31.46 -51.12
C ARG A 19 -32.37 30.59 -50.62
N ASN A 20 -33.52 31.27 -50.50
CA ASN A 20 -34.91 30.86 -50.21
C ASN A 20 -35.56 30.02 -51.35
N SER A 21 -36.82 29.51 -51.35
CA SER A 21 -37.82 29.03 -50.36
C SER A 21 -39.16 28.77 -51.10
N SER A 22 -40.02 27.78 -50.73
CA SER A 22 -41.47 27.83 -51.08
C SER A 22 -42.40 26.82 -50.35
N ARG A 23 -43.58 27.33 -49.92
CA ARG A 23 -44.95 26.75 -49.74
C ARG A 23 -45.12 25.22 -49.95
N GLY A 24 -45.83 24.38 -49.16
CA GLY A 24 -47.06 24.50 -48.32
C GLY A 24 -47.89 23.19 -48.49
N SER A 25 -49.06 22.87 -47.89
CA SER A 25 -49.89 23.41 -46.78
C SER A 25 -51.07 22.44 -46.47
N ARG A 26 -51.66 22.45 -45.24
CA ARG A 26 -52.99 21.85 -44.83
C ARG A 26 -53.19 20.32 -45.04
N LYS A 27 -53.61 19.51 -44.03
CA LYS A 27 -54.98 19.45 -43.45
C LYS A 27 -55.10 18.42 -42.30
N LYS A 28 -56.19 18.54 -41.52
CA LYS A 28 -56.65 17.70 -40.38
C LYS A 28 -56.93 16.22 -40.74
N LYS A 29 -56.86 15.34 -39.73
CA LYS A 29 -57.95 14.41 -39.38
C LYS A 29 -57.92 14.05 -37.87
N SER A 30 -59.08 13.73 -37.32
CA SER A 30 -59.33 13.35 -35.92
C SER A 30 -60.20 12.09 -35.87
N TRP A 31 -60.24 11.42 -34.71
CA TRP A 31 -61.38 10.73 -34.05
C TRP A 31 -60.81 9.98 -32.81
N SER A 32 -61.32 10.18 -31.58
CA SER A 32 -62.50 9.56 -30.93
C SER A 32 -62.22 8.12 -30.42
N SER A 33 -62.70 7.61 -29.27
CA SER A 33 -63.65 8.15 -28.26
C SER A 33 -63.66 7.37 -26.93
N LYS A 34 -64.09 8.01 -25.83
CA LYS A 34 -64.90 7.50 -24.67
C LYS A 34 -64.55 6.16 -23.95
N HIS A 35 -64.38 6.23 -22.62
CA HIS A 35 -65.42 5.95 -21.57
C HIS A 35 -64.82 6.31 -20.18
N ASN A 36 -65.50 6.99 -19.23
CA ASN A 36 -66.53 6.52 -18.27
C ASN A 36 -66.06 5.33 -17.39
N THR A 37 -66.30 5.25 -16.07
CA THR A 37 -66.93 6.17 -15.09
C THR A 37 -66.57 5.76 -13.64
N THR A 38 -66.76 6.69 -12.72
CA THR A 38 -66.98 6.54 -11.25
C THR A 38 -67.27 5.16 -10.64
N LYS A 39 -66.72 4.92 -9.44
CA LYS A 39 -67.51 4.65 -8.22
C LYS A 39 -66.70 4.71 -6.92
N ASP A 40 -67.28 5.37 -5.92
CA ASP A 40 -66.87 5.35 -4.52
C ASP A 40 -67.24 4.03 -3.81
N VAL A 41 -66.76 3.90 -2.56
CA VAL A 41 -67.39 3.36 -1.34
C VAL A 41 -66.40 2.43 -0.62
N ASN A 42 -65.71 2.76 0.49
CA ASN A 42 -66.08 3.22 1.86
C ASN A 42 -65.87 2.07 2.88
N ILE A 43 -65.77 2.38 4.19
CA ILE A 43 -65.96 1.48 5.36
C ILE A 43 -64.75 0.59 5.77
N TYR A 44 -64.29 0.52 7.04
CA TYR A 44 -64.46 1.34 8.28
C TYR A 44 -63.39 0.90 9.33
N MET A 45 -63.04 1.80 10.28
CA MET A 45 -62.65 1.52 11.70
C MET A 45 -61.45 0.58 12.03
N SER A 46 -60.82 0.60 13.21
CA SER A 46 -61.15 1.28 14.49
C SER A 46 -59.91 1.57 15.37
N SER A 47 -60.03 2.62 16.21
CA SER A 47 -59.40 2.80 17.55
C SER A 47 -57.86 2.93 17.70
N ALA A 48 -57.31 3.66 18.69
CA ALA A 48 -57.83 4.79 19.47
C ALA A 48 -56.70 5.51 20.28
N THR A 49 -56.80 6.84 20.41
CA THR A 49 -56.44 7.67 21.60
C THR A 49 -55.02 7.61 22.21
N LYS A 50 -54.24 8.72 22.21
CA LYS A 50 -54.12 9.82 23.24
C LYS A 50 -52.76 9.73 23.99
N ASN A 51 -52.06 10.76 24.46
CA ASN A 51 -52.15 12.25 24.47
C ASN A 51 -50.75 12.80 24.04
N ASN A 52 -50.52 13.99 23.46
CA ASN A 52 -50.97 15.38 23.72
C ASN A 52 -50.44 16.06 25.01
N TYR A 53 -49.32 16.79 24.88
CA TYR A 53 -48.87 18.00 25.62
C TYR A 53 -47.63 18.53 24.85
N PHE A 54 -47.37 19.82 24.59
CA PHE A 54 -48.03 21.08 24.94
C PHE A 54 -48.14 22.00 23.70
N GLU A 55 -49.04 23.00 23.74
CA GLU A 55 -49.41 23.88 22.62
C GLU A 55 -48.92 25.33 22.83
N LYS A 56 -49.03 26.18 21.79
CA LYS A 56 -48.99 27.67 21.76
C LYS A 56 -47.59 28.32 21.76
N LEU A 57 -47.32 29.45 21.08
CA LEU A 57 -48.05 30.37 20.17
C LEU A 57 -46.93 31.14 19.38
N SER A 58 -47.08 31.84 18.24
CA SER A 58 -48.22 32.46 17.56
C SER A 58 -47.88 32.87 16.10
N THR A 59 -48.87 32.86 15.18
CA THR A 59 -49.14 33.85 14.07
C THR A 59 -48.01 34.33 13.14
N GLN A 60 -48.17 34.69 11.86
CA GLN A 60 -49.21 34.77 10.79
C GLN A 60 -48.35 35.07 9.52
N SER A 61 -48.68 34.84 8.24
CA SER A 61 -49.94 34.80 7.49
C SER A 61 -49.72 34.07 6.15
N LYS A 62 -50.79 33.80 5.39
CA LYS A 62 -50.73 33.25 4.01
C LYS A 62 -50.92 34.36 2.96
N THR A 63 -50.33 34.16 1.78
CA THR A 63 -50.75 34.62 0.43
C THR A 63 -50.95 36.12 0.16
N PHE A 64 -50.36 36.66 -0.94
CA PHE A 64 -51.11 37.43 -1.97
C PHE A 64 -50.28 37.69 -3.27
N PHE A 65 -50.94 37.44 -4.42
CA PHE A 65 -50.76 37.87 -5.82
C PHE A 65 -49.47 38.50 -6.44
N ASN A 66 -48.94 37.81 -7.46
CA ASN A 66 -48.95 38.15 -8.91
C ASN A 66 -48.65 39.57 -9.49
N THR A 67 -47.57 39.62 -10.30
CA THR A 67 -47.38 40.27 -11.63
C THR A 67 -47.34 41.79 -11.90
N ARG A 68 -46.21 42.20 -12.54
CA ARG A 68 -45.97 43.36 -13.45
C ARG A 68 -46.00 44.77 -12.78
N LYS A 69 -45.21 45.78 -13.17
CA LYS A 69 -44.65 46.14 -14.51
C LYS A 69 -43.44 47.11 -14.44
N ALA A 70 -42.47 46.96 -15.36
CA ALA A 70 -41.59 47.98 -16.00
C ALA A 70 -40.69 49.00 -15.24
N SER A 71 -39.38 48.91 -15.54
CA SER A 71 -38.44 50.00 -15.92
C SER A 71 -37.95 51.05 -14.90
N LEU A 72 -36.64 51.01 -14.57
CA LEU A 72 -35.68 52.14 -14.73
C LEU A 72 -34.20 51.67 -14.53
N GLU A 73 -33.23 52.56 -14.74
CA GLU A 73 -31.85 52.24 -15.18
C GLU A 73 -30.75 52.02 -14.10
N LYS A 74 -29.59 51.51 -14.59
CA LYS A 74 -28.19 51.78 -14.18
C LYS A 74 -27.54 51.05 -12.97
N LYS A 75 -26.64 50.12 -13.33
CA LYS A 75 -25.34 49.72 -12.71
C LYS A 75 -24.99 50.21 -11.29
N SER A 76 -24.77 49.27 -10.36
CA SER A 76 -23.49 49.12 -9.60
C SER A 76 -23.45 47.86 -8.71
N HIS A 77 -22.25 47.25 -8.63
CA HIS A 77 -21.71 46.13 -7.83
C HIS A 77 -22.58 45.05 -7.11
N PRO A 78 -22.09 43.77 -7.06
CA PRO A 78 -22.67 42.69 -6.27
C PRO A 78 -22.05 42.54 -4.87
N ARG A 79 -22.88 42.27 -3.86
CA ARG A 79 -22.49 41.58 -2.60
C ARG A 79 -23.63 40.65 -2.15
N PHE A 80 -23.27 39.64 -1.35
CA PHE A 80 -24.14 38.63 -0.70
C PHE A 80 -24.73 37.50 -1.57
N VAL A 81 -23.87 36.52 -1.90
CA VAL A 81 -24.26 35.09 -1.95
C VAL A 81 -23.14 34.27 -1.30
N LEU A 82 -23.21 34.03 0.01
CA LEU A 82 -22.18 33.26 0.72
C LEU A 82 -22.69 32.54 1.99
N ASP A 83 -23.87 31.92 1.93
CA ASP A 83 -24.34 31.02 3.01
C ASP A 83 -25.14 29.79 2.54
N CYS A 84 -25.82 29.85 1.38
CA CYS A 84 -26.50 28.67 0.80
C CYS A 84 -25.56 27.56 0.28
N SER A 85 -24.24 27.77 0.30
CA SER A 85 -23.23 26.84 -0.23
C SER A 85 -22.92 25.67 0.72
N LYS A 86 -22.74 25.91 2.04
CA LYS A 86 -22.34 24.84 2.98
C LYS A 86 -23.40 23.74 3.12
N LYS A 87 -24.69 24.10 3.26
CA LYS A 87 -25.79 23.13 3.41
C LYS A 87 -26.20 22.42 2.11
N SER A 88 -25.75 22.88 0.95
CA SER A 88 -25.93 22.19 -0.33
C SER A 88 -24.74 21.27 -0.61
N ILE A 89 -23.50 21.73 -0.41
CA ILE A 89 -22.29 20.90 -0.50
C ILE A 89 -22.31 19.74 0.51
N LEU A 90 -22.66 19.98 1.78
CA LEU A 90 -22.76 18.88 2.76
C LEU A 90 -23.81 17.83 2.38
N ARG A 91 -24.93 18.23 1.77
CA ARG A 91 -25.93 17.28 1.25
C ARG A 91 -25.47 16.60 -0.03
N PHE A 92 -24.64 17.23 -0.85
CA PHE A 92 -24.01 16.61 -2.01
C PHE A 92 -23.01 15.52 -1.56
N ILE A 93 -22.12 15.85 -0.62
CA ILE A 93 -21.13 14.92 -0.06
C ILE A 93 -21.78 13.74 0.67
N HIS A 94 -22.86 13.96 1.43
CA HIS A 94 -23.60 12.84 2.05
C HIS A 94 -24.25 11.95 0.99
N LYS A 95 -24.85 12.55 -0.04
CA LYS A 95 -25.53 11.82 -1.11
C LYS A 95 -24.55 11.07 -2.03
N GLU A 96 -23.34 11.58 -2.24
CA GLU A 96 -22.25 10.85 -2.88
C GLU A 96 -21.79 9.66 -2.03
N LYS A 97 -21.58 9.83 -0.72
CA LYS A 97 -21.19 8.72 0.17
C LYS A 97 -22.25 7.63 0.30
N GLU A 98 -23.53 7.99 0.36
CA GLU A 98 -24.63 7.01 0.33
C GLU A 98 -24.75 6.33 -1.05
N MET A 99 -24.53 7.07 -2.14
CA MET A 99 -24.46 6.50 -3.50
C MET A 99 -23.32 5.51 -3.66
N ASP A 100 -22.10 5.81 -3.18
CA ASP A 100 -20.96 4.90 -3.33
C ASP A 100 -21.18 3.56 -2.60
N VAL A 101 -21.74 3.57 -1.40
CA VAL A 101 -22.01 2.34 -0.63
C VAL A 101 -23.18 1.54 -1.22
N ALA A 102 -24.20 2.22 -1.74
CA ALA A 102 -25.29 1.56 -2.48
C ALA A 102 -24.77 0.95 -3.79
N GLN A 103 -24.01 1.71 -4.58
CA GLN A 103 -23.41 1.22 -5.83
C GLN A 103 -22.41 0.08 -5.60
N LEU A 104 -21.63 0.10 -4.51
CA LEU A 104 -20.76 -1.01 -4.11
C LEU A 104 -21.54 -2.28 -3.72
N ARG A 105 -22.79 -2.16 -3.24
CA ARG A 105 -23.70 -3.29 -3.01
C ARG A 105 -24.32 -3.78 -4.31
N ASP A 106 -24.78 -2.87 -5.18
CA ASP A 106 -25.37 -3.23 -6.48
C ASP A 106 -24.34 -3.90 -7.42
N LEU A 107 -23.09 -3.43 -7.44
CA LEU A 107 -21.97 -4.04 -8.18
C LEU A 107 -21.56 -5.43 -7.70
N LYS A 108 -22.14 -5.93 -6.59
CA LYS A 108 -21.94 -7.30 -6.12
C LYS A 108 -22.93 -8.30 -6.75
N ASN A 109 -24.03 -7.82 -7.35
CA ASN A 109 -25.13 -8.70 -7.73
C ASN A 109 -25.01 -9.27 -9.14
N GLU A 110 -24.62 -8.47 -10.14
CA GLU A 110 -24.54 -8.94 -11.54
C GLU A 110 -23.25 -8.48 -12.23
N VAL A 111 -22.34 -9.43 -12.45
CA VAL A 111 -21.55 -9.43 -13.70
C VAL A 111 -22.41 -10.18 -14.71
N ASP A 112 -23.45 -9.51 -15.19
CA ASP A 112 -24.22 -9.97 -16.35
C ASP A 112 -23.27 -10.05 -17.53
N ILE A 113 -22.96 -11.30 -17.85
CA ILE A 113 -22.47 -11.77 -19.13
C ILE A 113 -23.59 -12.72 -19.53
N ASP A 114 -24.30 -12.38 -20.60
CA ASP A 114 -25.31 -13.27 -21.21
C ASP A 114 -24.73 -13.99 -22.43
N GLU A 115 -23.58 -13.52 -22.92
CA GLU A 115 -22.86 -14.07 -24.08
C GLU A 115 -22.41 -15.53 -23.89
N HIS A 116 -22.48 -16.08 -22.67
CA HIS A 116 -22.24 -17.50 -22.43
C HIS A 116 -23.49 -18.37 -22.57
N LEU A 117 -24.69 -17.80 -22.42
CA LEU A 117 -25.98 -18.51 -22.53
C LEU A 117 -26.46 -18.63 -23.98
N ILE A 118 -26.10 -17.67 -24.84
CA ILE A 118 -26.51 -17.66 -26.25
C ILE A 118 -25.79 -18.73 -27.11
N PRO A 119 -26.43 -19.23 -28.19
CA PRO A 119 -25.80 -20.11 -29.17
C PRO A 119 -24.61 -19.45 -29.89
N LEU A 120 -23.65 -20.27 -30.34
CA LEU A 120 -22.43 -19.78 -31.00
C LEU A 120 -22.71 -19.02 -32.31
N GLU A 121 -23.70 -19.44 -33.10
CA GLU A 121 -24.08 -18.76 -34.34
C GLU A 121 -24.62 -17.33 -34.09
N GLU A 122 -25.41 -17.16 -33.03
CA GLU A 122 -25.92 -15.87 -32.60
C GLU A 122 -24.79 -14.98 -32.05
N LEU A 123 -23.87 -15.56 -31.27
CA LEU A 123 -22.68 -14.88 -30.77
C LEU A 123 -21.78 -14.36 -31.91
N TYR A 124 -21.53 -15.17 -32.96
CA TYR A 124 -20.76 -14.75 -34.13
C TYR A 124 -21.43 -13.60 -34.89
N SER A 125 -22.76 -13.61 -34.98
CA SER A 125 -23.56 -12.53 -35.58
C SER A 125 -23.49 -11.23 -34.76
N ILE A 126 -23.66 -11.32 -33.43
CA ILE A 126 -23.60 -10.16 -32.50
C ILE A 126 -22.19 -9.53 -32.48
N LEU A 127 -21.14 -10.35 -32.57
CA LEU A 127 -19.75 -9.90 -32.53
C LEU A 127 -19.16 -9.60 -33.91
N ASP A 128 -19.90 -9.81 -35.00
CA ASP A 128 -19.46 -9.67 -36.39
C ASP A 128 -18.06 -10.28 -36.61
N THR A 129 -17.94 -11.58 -36.32
CA THR A 129 -16.67 -12.32 -36.35
C THR A 129 -16.86 -13.73 -36.89
N HIS A 130 -15.82 -14.28 -37.52
CA HIS A 130 -15.86 -15.59 -38.18
C HIS A 130 -14.93 -16.58 -37.46
N PRO A 131 -15.38 -17.80 -37.08
CA PRO A 131 -14.59 -18.73 -36.27
C PRO A 131 -13.19 -19.05 -36.83
N ASP A 132 -13.06 -19.29 -38.15
CA ASP A 132 -11.78 -19.69 -38.75
C ASP A 132 -10.98 -18.55 -39.42
N ARG A 133 -11.65 -17.43 -39.74
CA ARG A 133 -10.99 -16.27 -40.38
C ARG A 133 -10.65 -15.17 -39.37
N GLY A 134 -11.32 -15.14 -38.23
CA GLY A 134 -11.24 -14.07 -37.25
C GLY A 134 -11.67 -12.71 -37.82
N LEU A 135 -11.24 -11.65 -37.14
CA LEU A 135 -11.50 -10.27 -37.57
C LEU A 135 -10.54 -9.80 -38.66
N SER A 136 -10.96 -8.74 -39.38
CA SER A 136 -10.09 -8.02 -40.32
C SER A 136 -9.25 -6.94 -39.61
N GLU A 137 -8.05 -6.67 -40.11
CA GLU A 137 -7.15 -5.64 -39.54
C GLU A 137 -7.77 -4.22 -39.52
N LEU A 138 -8.69 -3.92 -40.45
CA LEU A 138 -9.43 -2.65 -40.47
C LEU A 138 -10.45 -2.60 -39.32
N GLU A 139 -11.20 -3.68 -39.12
CA GLU A 139 -12.19 -3.76 -38.05
C GLU A 139 -11.54 -3.81 -36.66
N VAL A 140 -10.39 -4.49 -36.53
CA VAL A 140 -9.55 -4.46 -35.33
C VAL A 140 -9.14 -3.04 -34.99
N LYS A 141 -8.61 -2.27 -35.94
CA LYS A 141 -8.24 -0.86 -35.70
C LYS A 141 -9.45 -0.02 -35.26
N ARG A 142 -10.59 -0.18 -35.94
CA ARG A 142 -11.84 0.53 -35.60
C ARG A 142 -12.33 0.21 -34.19
N ARG A 143 -12.28 -1.06 -33.76
CA ARG A 143 -12.63 -1.48 -32.39
C ARG A 143 -11.61 -0.98 -31.37
N LEU A 144 -10.31 -1.01 -31.69
CA LEU A 144 -9.25 -0.51 -30.80
C LEU A 144 -9.34 1.01 -30.58
N GLU A 145 -9.70 1.78 -31.61
CA GLU A 145 -9.95 3.23 -31.51
C GLU A 145 -11.23 3.56 -30.71
N LYS A 146 -12.26 2.71 -30.80
CA LYS A 146 -13.56 2.92 -30.15
C LYS A 146 -13.59 2.47 -28.69
N ASP A 147 -13.15 1.24 -28.44
CA ASP A 147 -13.28 0.55 -27.15
C ASP A 147 -11.98 0.63 -26.31
N GLY A 148 -10.86 1.02 -26.93
CA GLY A 148 -9.54 1.19 -26.30
C GLY A 148 -8.70 -0.11 -26.27
N PRO A 149 -7.43 -0.03 -25.82
CA PRO A 149 -6.56 -1.18 -25.69
C PRO A 149 -7.01 -2.12 -24.56
N ASN A 150 -6.84 -3.42 -24.76
CA ASN A 150 -7.12 -4.46 -23.76
C ASN A 150 -6.09 -4.41 -22.61
N SER A 151 -6.29 -3.44 -21.72
CA SER A 151 -5.43 -3.17 -20.58
C SER A 151 -6.29 -2.69 -19.41
N LEU A 152 -5.83 -2.93 -18.19
CA LEU A 152 -6.49 -2.36 -17.01
C LEU A 152 -6.34 -0.83 -17.04
N PRO A 153 -7.37 -0.07 -16.62
CA PRO A 153 -7.35 1.37 -16.72
C PRO A 153 -6.30 1.95 -15.80
N GLN A 154 -5.19 2.43 -16.37
CA GLN A 154 -4.18 3.14 -15.61
C GLN A 154 -4.82 4.39 -15.00
N LYS A 155 -4.67 4.56 -13.68
CA LYS A 155 -5.14 5.75 -12.97
C LYS A 155 -4.66 7.00 -13.71
N TYR A 156 -5.59 7.93 -14.00
CA TYR A 156 -5.25 9.20 -14.64
C TYR A 156 -4.04 9.82 -13.93
N ARG A 157 -2.93 9.93 -14.66
CA ARG A 157 -1.70 10.55 -14.15
C ARG A 157 -2.04 12.00 -13.85
N ILE A 158 -2.08 12.36 -12.57
CA ILE A 158 -2.23 13.76 -12.15
C ILE A 158 -1.13 14.55 -12.87
N ASN A 159 -1.52 15.63 -13.56
CA ASN A 159 -0.59 16.39 -14.38
C ASN A 159 0.64 16.76 -13.55
N ASN A 160 1.83 16.41 -14.04
CA ASN A 160 3.11 16.68 -13.39
C ASN A 160 3.23 18.15 -12.95
N VAL A 161 2.70 19.09 -13.75
CA VAL A 161 2.68 20.53 -13.44
C VAL A 161 1.81 20.81 -12.22
N TYR A 162 0.64 20.18 -12.07
CA TYR A 162 -0.23 20.36 -10.90
C TYR A 162 0.44 19.86 -9.62
N VAL A 163 1.14 18.73 -9.68
CA VAL A 163 1.90 18.19 -8.54
C VAL A 163 3.05 19.13 -8.15
N LEU A 164 3.82 19.62 -9.13
CA LEU A 164 4.91 20.59 -8.92
C LEU A 164 4.40 21.91 -8.31
N VAL A 165 3.32 22.48 -8.86
CA VAL A 165 2.64 23.68 -8.31
C VAL A 165 2.14 23.40 -6.88
N GLY A 166 1.67 22.18 -6.60
CA GLY A 166 1.35 21.74 -5.25
C GLY A 166 2.51 21.91 -4.26
N TYR A 167 3.70 21.44 -4.60
CA TYR A 167 4.90 21.59 -3.76
C TYR A 167 5.41 23.03 -3.63
N ILE A 168 5.28 23.85 -4.68
CA ILE A 168 5.74 25.24 -4.66
C ILE A 168 4.84 26.14 -3.79
N PHE A 169 3.52 25.87 -3.72
CA PHE A 169 2.55 26.80 -3.11
C PHE A 169 1.82 26.29 -1.86
N ARG A 170 1.96 25.02 -1.45
CA ARG A 170 1.29 24.47 -0.26
C ARG A 170 2.24 24.33 0.93
N GLY A 171 1.66 24.22 2.13
CA GLY A 171 2.42 23.97 3.36
C GLY A 171 3.24 25.18 3.79
N PHE A 172 4.47 24.94 4.24
CA PHE A 172 5.39 26.00 4.69
C PHE A 172 5.72 27.02 3.59
N SER A 173 5.81 26.58 2.32
CA SER A 173 6.00 27.45 1.17
C SER A 173 4.92 28.54 1.06
N ALA A 174 3.70 28.32 1.58
CA ALA A 174 2.66 29.35 1.60
C ALA A 174 2.99 30.51 2.55
N LEU A 175 3.63 30.25 3.70
CA LEU A 175 4.08 31.28 4.63
C LEU A 175 5.26 32.07 4.03
N LEU A 176 6.18 31.39 3.35
CA LEU A 176 7.30 32.02 2.66
C LEU A 176 6.86 32.85 1.46
N TRP A 177 5.87 32.41 0.68
CA TRP A 177 5.26 33.22 -0.38
C TRP A 177 4.55 34.46 0.17
N PHE A 178 3.91 34.35 1.34
CA PHE A 178 3.34 35.50 2.03
C PHE A 178 4.44 36.48 2.50
N GLY A 179 5.54 35.97 3.05
CA GLY A 179 6.74 36.76 3.37
C GLY A 179 7.33 37.46 2.14
N ALA A 180 7.55 36.74 1.03
CA ALA A 180 8.07 37.28 -0.21
C ALA A 180 7.15 38.39 -0.78
N LEU A 181 5.84 38.19 -0.77
CA LEU A 181 4.85 39.19 -1.20
C LEU A 181 4.91 40.46 -0.33
N LEU A 182 5.05 40.31 1.00
CA LEU A 182 5.23 41.44 1.90
C LEU A 182 6.57 42.16 1.66
N SER A 183 7.67 41.45 1.39
CA SER A 183 8.96 42.06 1.05
C SER A 183 8.89 42.87 -0.25
N PHE A 184 8.20 42.35 -1.28
CA PHE A 184 7.97 43.11 -2.52
C PHE A 184 7.07 44.33 -2.29
N LEU A 185 6.04 44.22 -1.45
CA LEU A 185 5.18 45.35 -1.09
C LEU A 185 5.94 46.42 -0.30
N ALA A 186 6.78 46.02 0.67
CA ALA A 186 7.63 46.94 1.43
C ALA A 186 8.59 47.70 0.50
N TYR A 187 9.27 47.00 -0.41
CA TYR A 187 10.14 47.63 -1.41
C TYR A 187 9.40 48.62 -2.31
N LEU A 188 8.19 48.29 -2.79
CA LEU A 188 7.39 49.20 -3.62
C LEU A 188 7.03 50.50 -2.87
N LEU A 189 6.64 50.38 -1.60
CA LEU A 189 6.25 51.52 -0.77
C LEU A 189 7.46 52.39 -0.35
N GLU A 190 8.60 51.77 -0.05
CA GLU A 190 9.87 52.47 0.21
C GLU A 190 10.37 53.20 -1.04
N ALA A 191 10.21 52.61 -2.23
CA ALA A 191 10.61 53.23 -3.50
C ALA A 191 9.73 54.42 -3.91
N GLU A 192 8.56 54.61 -3.30
CA GLU A 192 7.72 55.81 -3.42
C GLU A 192 8.00 56.87 -2.33
N THR A 193 8.60 56.49 -1.19
CA THR A 193 8.80 57.39 -0.03
C THR A 193 10.23 57.88 0.18
N ASN A 194 11.25 57.17 -0.30
CA ASN A 194 12.67 57.53 -0.12
C ASN A 194 13.36 57.84 -1.46
N GLU A 195 14.25 58.85 -1.48
CA GLU A 195 15.06 59.18 -2.67
C GLU A 195 16.12 58.11 -2.98
N GLU A 196 16.74 57.54 -1.94
CA GLU A 196 17.56 56.34 -2.06
C GLU A 196 16.67 55.09 -2.06
N LYS A 197 16.89 54.16 -3.00
CA LYS A 197 16.12 52.91 -3.13
C LYS A 197 16.85 51.76 -2.43
N PRO A 198 16.55 51.40 -1.17
CA PRO A 198 17.14 50.24 -0.53
C PRO A 198 16.73 48.96 -1.28
N GLN A 199 17.71 48.24 -1.83
CA GLN A 199 17.44 47.00 -2.58
C GLN A 199 17.23 45.79 -1.66
N ASP A 200 17.40 45.94 -0.34
CA ASP A 200 17.45 44.83 0.61
C ASP A 200 16.13 44.07 0.68
N ASN A 201 15.00 44.78 0.72
CA ASN A 201 13.66 44.18 0.68
C ASN A 201 13.36 43.50 -0.67
N LEU A 202 13.87 44.05 -1.78
CA LEU A 202 13.77 43.41 -3.11
C LEU A 202 14.56 42.09 -3.16
N TRP A 203 15.81 42.11 -2.72
CA TRP A 203 16.66 40.91 -2.66
C TRP A 203 16.08 39.85 -1.72
N LEU A 204 15.57 40.23 -0.56
CA LEU A 204 14.89 39.32 0.36
C LEU A 204 13.66 38.66 -0.29
N GLY A 205 12.81 39.44 -0.97
CA GLY A 205 11.64 38.91 -1.70
C GLY A 205 12.03 37.92 -2.81
N ILE A 206 13.09 38.24 -3.57
CA ILE A 206 13.64 37.35 -4.62
C ILE A 206 14.19 36.06 -4.01
N ILE A 207 14.96 36.14 -2.92
CA ILE A 207 15.54 34.98 -2.24
C ILE A 207 14.45 34.06 -1.71
N LEU A 208 13.43 34.59 -1.01
CA LEU A 208 12.31 33.80 -0.51
C LEU A 208 11.51 33.13 -1.63
N ALA A 209 11.22 33.85 -2.72
CA ALA A 209 10.54 33.29 -3.89
C ALA A 209 11.37 32.18 -4.56
N LEU A 210 12.68 32.38 -4.71
CA LEU A 210 13.60 31.39 -5.25
C LEU A 210 13.69 30.15 -4.33
N THR A 211 13.71 30.34 -3.01
CA THR A 211 13.67 29.27 -2.01
C THR A 211 12.43 28.39 -2.19
N CYS A 212 11.23 28.97 -2.31
CA CYS A 212 10.00 28.22 -2.59
C CYS A 212 10.06 27.41 -3.90
N ILE A 213 10.66 27.98 -4.95
CA ILE A 213 10.82 27.32 -6.24
C ILE A 213 11.81 26.16 -6.15
N VAL A 214 13.00 26.38 -5.56
CA VAL A 214 14.06 25.36 -5.44
C VAL A 214 13.63 24.21 -4.54
N THR A 215 13.08 24.50 -3.36
CA THR A 215 12.56 23.48 -2.44
C THR A 215 11.39 22.69 -3.05
N GLY A 216 10.48 23.36 -3.76
CA GLY A 216 9.37 22.72 -4.47
C GLY A 216 9.84 21.83 -5.63
N MET A 217 10.79 22.30 -6.45
CA MET A 217 11.42 21.52 -7.52
C MET A 217 12.19 20.31 -6.98
N PHE A 218 12.93 20.48 -5.89
CA PHE A 218 13.70 19.42 -5.24
C PHE A 218 12.77 18.35 -4.67
N SER A 219 11.70 18.74 -3.96
CA SER A 219 10.68 17.82 -3.44
C SER A 219 10.01 17.03 -4.56
N PHE A 220 9.60 17.72 -5.63
CA PHE A 220 9.02 17.08 -6.82
C PHE A 220 10.01 16.11 -7.50
N TYR A 221 11.28 16.49 -7.65
CA TYR A 221 12.31 15.63 -8.24
C TYR A 221 12.57 14.39 -7.39
N GLN A 222 12.61 14.51 -6.06
CA GLN A 222 12.77 13.37 -5.15
C GLN A 222 11.60 12.39 -5.25
N GLU A 223 10.36 12.88 -5.17
CA GLU A 223 9.18 12.03 -5.31
C GLU A 223 9.15 11.34 -6.68
N ARG A 224 9.53 12.06 -7.76
CA ARG A 224 9.64 11.48 -9.11
C ARG A 224 10.71 10.41 -9.21
N LYS A 225 11.89 10.62 -8.63
CA LYS A 225 12.97 9.64 -8.62
C LYS A 225 12.55 8.36 -7.87
N SER A 226 11.87 8.50 -6.73
CA SER A 226 11.31 7.36 -6.00
C SER A 226 10.20 6.64 -6.78
N SER A 227 9.31 7.40 -7.43
CA SER A 227 8.22 6.84 -8.23
C SER A 227 8.73 6.10 -9.48
N HIS A 228 9.78 6.61 -10.14
CA HIS A 228 10.36 5.98 -11.32
C HIS A 228 10.97 4.61 -11.03
N ILE A 229 11.64 4.47 -9.88
CA ILE A 229 12.15 3.16 -9.42
C ILE A 229 10.98 2.16 -9.37
N THR A 230 9.88 2.53 -8.72
CA THR A 230 8.66 1.71 -8.65
C THR A 230 8.03 1.41 -10.02
N GLU A 231 7.93 2.40 -10.92
CA GLU A 231 7.37 2.18 -12.27
C GLU A 231 8.25 1.31 -13.16
N SER A 232 9.58 1.35 -13.00
CA SER A 232 10.51 0.56 -13.82
C SER A 232 10.43 -0.94 -13.54
N PHE A 233 10.16 -1.33 -12.28
CA PHE A 233 9.96 -2.74 -11.92
C PHE A 233 8.60 -3.30 -12.36
N ALA A 234 7.56 -2.48 -12.43
CA ALA A 234 6.22 -2.91 -12.84
C ALA A 234 6.09 -3.22 -14.35
N LYS A 235 7.07 -2.84 -15.18
CA LYS A 235 7.04 -3.02 -16.65
C LYS A 235 7.70 -4.30 -17.16
N MET A 236 8.19 -5.18 -16.27
CA MET A 236 9.12 -6.25 -16.66
C MET A 236 8.49 -7.54 -17.20
N ILE A 237 7.17 -7.63 -17.37
CA ILE A 237 6.48 -8.80 -17.96
C ILE A 237 5.40 -8.35 -18.96
N PRO A 238 5.68 -8.26 -20.27
CA PRO A 238 4.65 -8.08 -21.29
C PRO A 238 3.96 -9.42 -21.60
N THR A 239 2.64 -9.49 -21.46
CA THR A 239 1.84 -10.66 -21.86
C THR A 239 1.53 -10.64 -23.36
N ARG A 240 1.82 -11.76 -24.04
CA ARG A 240 1.45 -11.97 -25.45
C ARG A 240 0.24 -12.89 -25.59
N ALA A 241 -0.45 -12.77 -26.72
CA ALA A 241 -1.62 -13.56 -27.05
C ALA A 241 -1.53 -14.07 -28.50
N THR A 242 -1.94 -15.32 -28.73
CA THR A 242 -2.03 -15.88 -30.08
C THR A 242 -3.45 -15.71 -30.62
N VAL A 243 -3.61 -15.03 -31.75
CA VAL A 243 -4.91 -14.73 -32.37
C VAL A 243 -5.00 -15.22 -33.81
N ILE A 244 -6.23 -15.40 -34.30
CA ILE A 244 -6.53 -15.59 -35.72
C ILE A 244 -7.09 -14.27 -36.26
N ARG A 245 -6.43 -13.70 -37.27
CA ARG A 245 -6.87 -12.49 -38.00
C ARG A 245 -6.59 -12.66 -39.50
N ASN A 246 -7.53 -12.26 -40.36
CA ASN A 246 -7.49 -12.51 -41.80
C ASN A 246 -7.19 -13.99 -42.19
N GLY A 247 -7.63 -14.96 -41.38
CA GLY A 247 -7.33 -16.40 -41.58
C GLY A 247 -5.88 -16.80 -41.32
N SER A 248 -5.08 -15.92 -40.72
CA SER A 248 -3.69 -16.19 -40.34
C SER A 248 -3.53 -16.18 -38.82
N VAL A 249 -2.76 -17.13 -38.28
CA VAL A 249 -2.37 -17.14 -36.87
C VAL A 249 -1.26 -16.10 -36.66
N LYS A 250 -1.43 -15.20 -35.70
CA LYS A 250 -0.46 -14.16 -35.34
C LYS A 250 -0.28 -14.11 -33.83
N GLU A 251 0.94 -13.91 -33.38
CA GLU A 251 1.24 -13.58 -31.98
C GLU A 251 1.29 -12.05 -31.84
N ILE A 252 0.48 -11.51 -30.93
CA ILE A 252 0.34 -10.06 -30.69
C ILE A 252 0.58 -9.73 -29.21
N ASP A 253 0.81 -8.45 -28.92
CA ASP A 253 0.68 -7.93 -27.55
C ASP A 253 -0.78 -8.07 -27.10
N SER A 254 -0.99 -8.60 -25.88
CA SER A 254 -2.34 -8.72 -25.29
C SER A 254 -3.09 -7.39 -25.24
N ALA A 255 -2.41 -6.25 -25.17
CA ALA A 255 -3.02 -4.92 -25.23
C ALA A 255 -3.69 -4.60 -26.58
N GLY A 256 -3.32 -5.31 -27.65
CA GLY A 256 -3.88 -5.16 -28.99
C GLY A 256 -5.11 -6.04 -29.28
N LEU A 257 -5.62 -6.79 -28.29
CA LEU A 257 -6.86 -7.58 -28.41
C LEU A 257 -8.09 -6.68 -28.41
N VAL A 258 -9.11 -7.07 -29.18
CA VAL A 258 -10.42 -6.42 -29.24
C VAL A 258 -11.56 -7.44 -29.06
N ARG A 259 -12.74 -6.97 -28.65
CA ARG A 259 -13.95 -7.80 -28.58
C ARG A 259 -14.25 -8.42 -29.95
N GLY A 260 -14.50 -9.72 -29.99
CA GLY A 260 -14.70 -10.50 -31.22
C GLY A 260 -13.43 -11.11 -31.84
N ASP A 261 -12.22 -10.82 -31.34
CA ASP A 261 -11.02 -11.58 -31.77
C ASP A 261 -11.18 -13.08 -31.44
N ILE A 262 -10.64 -13.94 -32.31
CA ILE A 262 -10.50 -15.37 -32.03
C ILE A 262 -9.11 -15.63 -31.46
N VAL A 263 -9.05 -16.12 -30.23
CA VAL A 263 -7.82 -16.42 -29.48
C VAL A 263 -7.59 -17.92 -29.48
N LEU A 264 -6.34 -18.33 -29.75
CA LEU A 264 -5.87 -19.69 -29.54
C LEU A 264 -5.23 -19.79 -28.16
N LEU A 265 -5.68 -20.79 -27.41
CA LEU A 265 -5.38 -21.00 -26.00
C LEU A 265 -4.64 -22.34 -25.83
N LYS A 266 -3.48 -22.32 -25.20
CA LYS A 266 -2.65 -23.50 -24.94
C LYS A 266 -2.35 -23.66 -23.46
N ILE A 267 -1.97 -24.88 -23.07
CA ILE A 267 -1.38 -25.17 -21.76
C ILE A 267 -0.22 -24.22 -21.46
N GLY A 268 -0.22 -23.64 -20.26
CA GLY A 268 0.76 -22.65 -19.81
C GLY A 268 0.44 -21.20 -20.17
N ASP A 269 -0.52 -20.93 -21.06
CA ASP A 269 -0.93 -19.57 -21.38
C ASP A 269 -1.71 -18.93 -20.21
N LYS A 270 -1.42 -17.65 -19.95
CA LYS A 270 -2.25 -16.79 -19.10
C LYS A 270 -3.36 -16.18 -19.97
N VAL A 271 -4.61 -16.37 -19.58
CA VAL A 271 -5.78 -15.98 -20.37
C VAL A 271 -5.83 -14.45 -20.52
N PRO A 272 -5.79 -13.91 -21.77
CA PRO A 272 -5.46 -12.51 -22.01
C PRO A 272 -6.67 -11.55 -22.02
N ALA A 273 -7.90 -12.07 -22.03
CA ALA A 273 -9.16 -11.34 -21.99
C ALA A 273 -10.28 -12.31 -21.52
N ASP A 274 -11.50 -11.84 -21.24
CA ASP A 274 -12.61 -12.78 -21.00
C ASP A 274 -13.06 -13.36 -22.33
N ILE A 275 -13.06 -14.69 -22.44
CA ILE A 275 -13.19 -15.43 -23.69
C ILE A 275 -14.26 -16.52 -23.55
N ARG A 276 -15.17 -16.57 -24.51
CA ARG A 276 -16.15 -17.64 -24.70
C ARG A 276 -15.54 -18.75 -25.55
N LEU A 277 -15.49 -19.96 -25.02
CA LEU A 277 -14.87 -21.09 -25.71
C LEU A 277 -15.75 -21.60 -26.87
N ILE A 278 -15.11 -21.91 -28.00
CA ILE A 278 -15.76 -22.39 -29.23
C ILE A 278 -15.23 -23.75 -29.68
N GLU A 279 -13.97 -24.08 -29.40
CA GLU A 279 -13.39 -25.43 -29.54
C GLU A 279 -12.55 -25.75 -28.30
N ILE A 280 -12.60 -27.00 -27.84
CA ILE A 280 -11.94 -27.46 -26.61
C ILE A 280 -11.36 -28.86 -26.83
N GLN A 281 -10.13 -29.07 -26.37
CA GLN A 281 -9.50 -30.38 -26.24
C GLN A 281 -8.87 -30.48 -24.83
N ASP A 282 -9.56 -31.16 -23.91
CA ASP A 282 -9.18 -31.36 -22.50
C ASP A 282 -8.73 -30.09 -21.73
N LEU A 283 -9.31 -28.94 -22.10
CA LEU A 283 -8.95 -27.65 -21.53
C LEU A 283 -9.37 -27.55 -20.06
N LYS A 284 -8.44 -27.14 -19.20
CA LYS A 284 -8.71 -26.79 -17.80
C LYS A 284 -8.15 -25.41 -17.48
N ALA A 285 -8.97 -24.59 -16.83
CA ALA A 285 -8.59 -23.26 -16.35
C ALA A 285 -8.49 -23.26 -14.81
N GLU A 286 -7.40 -22.70 -14.29
CA GLU A 286 -7.24 -22.42 -12.86
C GLU A 286 -7.74 -21.00 -12.57
N ASN A 287 -8.87 -20.92 -11.88
CA ASN A 287 -9.53 -19.67 -11.55
C ASN A 287 -9.07 -19.08 -10.20
N SER A 288 -7.92 -19.54 -9.66
CA SER A 288 -7.34 -19.13 -8.37
C SER A 288 -7.23 -17.61 -8.21
N SER A 289 -6.89 -16.90 -9.28
CA SER A 289 -6.96 -15.45 -9.35
C SER A 289 -8.31 -14.90 -8.86
N LEU A 290 -9.44 -15.41 -9.37
CA LEU A 290 -10.78 -14.90 -9.04
C LEU A 290 -11.36 -15.51 -7.76
N THR A 291 -11.18 -16.81 -7.54
CA THR A 291 -11.86 -17.57 -6.46
C THR A 291 -11.01 -17.76 -5.21
N GLY A 292 -9.69 -17.65 -5.31
CA GLY A 292 -8.73 -18.10 -4.29
C GLY A 292 -8.49 -19.62 -4.27
N GLU A 293 -9.20 -20.39 -5.11
CA GLU A 293 -9.13 -21.85 -5.16
C GLU A 293 -8.25 -22.34 -6.32
N VAL A 294 -7.30 -23.20 -6.01
CA VAL A 294 -6.22 -23.66 -6.92
C VAL A 294 -6.63 -24.92 -7.71
N GLU A 295 -7.85 -25.45 -7.49
CA GLU A 295 -8.32 -26.64 -8.21
C GLU A 295 -8.70 -26.29 -9.67
N PRO A 296 -8.05 -26.89 -10.69
CA PRO A 296 -8.32 -26.54 -12.09
C PRO A 296 -9.70 -27.03 -12.54
N VAL A 297 -10.52 -26.12 -13.06
CA VAL A 297 -11.87 -26.38 -13.52
C VAL A 297 -11.85 -26.84 -14.97
N THR A 298 -12.45 -28.00 -15.26
CA THR A 298 -12.62 -28.50 -16.64
C THR A 298 -13.61 -27.65 -17.42
N CYS A 299 -13.19 -27.17 -18.58
CA CYS A 299 -14.00 -26.33 -19.46
C CYS A 299 -14.99 -27.13 -20.32
N THR A 300 -16.08 -26.50 -20.76
CA THR A 300 -17.14 -27.09 -21.59
C THR A 300 -17.57 -26.14 -22.72
N LEU A 301 -18.15 -26.65 -23.81
CA LEU A 301 -18.67 -25.77 -24.89
C LEU A 301 -20.06 -25.19 -24.57
N GLY A 302 -20.92 -25.96 -23.91
CA GLY A 302 -22.23 -25.50 -23.42
C GLY A 302 -22.14 -24.84 -22.05
N ALA A 303 -23.06 -23.91 -21.77
CA ALA A 303 -23.20 -23.28 -20.46
C ALA A 303 -23.59 -24.32 -19.40
N THR A 304 -22.97 -24.24 -18.22
CA THR A 304 -23.22 -25.16 -17.10
C THR A 304 -23.93 -24.50 -15.93
N ASN A 305 -23.97 -23.17 -15.91
CA ASN A 305 -24.56 -22.36 -14.86
C ASN A 305 -25.09 -21.05 -15.47
N SER A 306 -26.15 -20.49 -14.91
CA SER A 306 -26.63 -19.14 -15.24
C SER A 306 -25.60 -18.09 -14.84
N PHE A 307 -24.96 -18.24 -13.67
CA PHE A 307 -23.89 -17.33 -13.25
C PHE A 307 -22.64 -17.53 -14.08
N ALA A 308 -22.23 -16.48 -14.80
CA ALA A 308 -21.12 -16.51 -15.74
C ALA A 308 -19.81 -17.01 -15.11
N VAL A 309 -19.44 -16.50 -13.92
CA VAL A 309 -18.19 -16.84 -13.19
C VAL A 309 -18.11 -18.33 -12.81
N GLU A 310 -19.25 -19.00 -12.63
CA GLU A 310 -19.34 -20.42 -12.32
C GLU A 310 -19.57 -21.30 -13.58
N SER A 311 -19.78 -20.67 -14.74
CA SER A 311 -20.05 -21.37 -16.00
C SER A 311 -18.75 -21.79 -16.69
N ARG A 312 -18.65 -23.08 -17.01
CA ARG A 312 -17.40 -23.73 -17.48
C ARG A 312 -17.06 -23.43 -18.94
N ASN A 313 -17.87 -22.61 -19.61
CA ASN A 313 -17.76 -22.28 -21.02
C ASN A 313 -17.14 -20.90 -21.30
N LEU A 314 -16.77 -20.20 -20.23
CA LEU A 314 -15.94 -19.01 -20.23
C LEU A 314 -14.55 -19.33 -19.65
N VAL A 315 -13.55 -18.57 -20.07
CA VAL A 315 -12.28 -18.39 -19.35
C VAL A 315 -12.04 -16.90 -19.16
N PHE A 316 -11.46 -16.51 -18.03
CA PHE A 316 -11.44 -15.12 -17.57
C PHE A 316 -10.05 -14.51 -17.66
N PHE A 317 -9.98 -13.18 -17.84
CA PHE A 317 -8.73 -12.45 -17.85
C PHE A 317 -7.91 -12.72 -16.58
N SER A 318 -6.62 -13.05 -16.77
CA SER A 318 -5.66 -13.38 -15.71
C SER A 318 -5.88 -14.73 -14.98
N THR A 319 -6.65 -15.66 -15.54
CA THR A 319 -6.59 -17.09 -15.15
C THR A 319 -5.49 -17.83 -15.93
N ASN A 320 -5.06 -18.99 -15.41
CA ASN A 320 -4.01 -19.80 -16.04
C ASN A 320 -4.62 -21.06 -16.68
N LEU A 321 -4.05 -21.53 -17.79
CA LEU A 321 -4.47 -22.77 -18.43
C LEU A 321 -3.55 -23.93 -18.05
N VAL A 322 -4.08 -24.91 -17.31
CA VAL A 322 -3.30 -25.97 -16.65
C VAL A 322 -3.16 -27.22 -17.51
N SER A 323 -4.14 -27.50 -18.38
CA SER A 323 -4.08 -28.61 -19.32
C SER A 323 -4.88 -28.31 -20.59
N GLY A 324 -4.56 -29.05 -21.66
CA GLY A 324 -5.30 -29.04 -22.91
C GLY A 324 -5.03 -27.82 -23.80
N SER A 325 -5.90 -27.65 -24.79
CA SER A 325 -5.91 -26.51 -25.71
C SER A 325 -7.34 -26.15 -26.09
N GLY A 326 -7.54 -24.90 -26.51
CA GLY A 326 -8.83 -24.45 -26.98
C GLY A 326 -8.74 -23.27 -27.94
N LYS A 327 -9.89 -22.91 -28.47
CA LYS A 327 -10.12 -21.74 -29.32
C LYS A 327 -11.33 -21.03 -28.75
N GLY A 328 -11.30 -19.71 -28.67
CA GLY A 328 -12.41 -18.95 -28.12
C GLY A 328 -12.51 -17.54 -28.69
N VAL A 329 -13.68 -16.94 -28.58
CA VAL A 329 -13.96 -15.57 -28.99
C VAL A 329 -13.92 -14.63 -27.79
N VAL A 330 -13.23 -13.49 -27.92
CA VAL A 330 -13.14 -12.48 -26.87
C VAL A 330 -14.51 -11.79 -26.68
N ILE A 331 -15.08 -11.91 -25.49
CA ILE A 331 -16.37 -11.28 -25.14
C ILE A 331 -16.19 -9.94 -24.41
N LEU A 332 -15.15 -9.78 -23.59
CA LEU A 332 -14.85 -8.55 -22.84
C LEU A 332 -13.35 -8.28 -22.80
N THR A 333 -12.96 -7.01 -22.89
CA THR A 333 -11.57 -6.54 -22.85
C THR A 333 -11.35 -5.47 -21.77
N GLY A 334 -10.11 -5.37 -21.29
CA GLY A 334 -9.65 -4.31 -20.37
C GLY A 334 -10.54 -4.14 -19.15
N SER A 335 -10.94 -2.89 -18.87
CA SER A 335 -11.83 -2.50 -17.76
C SER A 335 -13.15 -3.25 -17.68
N ASN A 336 -13.66 -3.79 -18.80
CA ASN A 336 -14.98 -4.40 -18.87
C ASN A 336 -14.98 -5.88 -18.48
N THR A 337 -13.82 -6.53 -18.45
CA THR A 337 -13.66 -7.92 -17.97
C THR A 337 -14.14 -8.07 -16.53
N VAL A 338 -14.51 -9.28 -16.09
CA VAL A 338 -14.84 -9.58 -14.67
C VAL A 338 -13.73 -9.04 -13.75
N MET A 339 -12.50 -9.37 -14.12
CA MET A 339 -11.27 -8.99 -13.45
C MET A 339 -11.02 -7.46 -13.50
N GLY A 340 -11.33 -6.82 -14.62
CA GLY A 340 -11.26 -5.36 -14.82
C GLY A 340 -12.30 -4.58 -14.02
N LYS A 341 -13.52 -5.12 -13.86
CA LYS A 341 -14.56 -4.57 -12.97
C LYS A 341 -14.09 -4.58 -11.51
N ILE A 342 -13.50 -5.68 -11.05
CA ILE A 342 -12.93 -5.80 -9.68
C ILE A 342 -11.76 -4.82 -9.48
N ALA A 343 -10.84 -4.71 -10.45
CA ALA A 343 -9.76 -3.72 -10.41
C ALA A 343 -10.30 -2.27 -10.43
N GLY A 344 -11.37 -2.01 -11.19
CA GLY A 344 -12.07 -0.73 -11.23
C GLY A 344 -12.71 -0.34 -9.90
N LEU A 345 -13.41 -1.28 -9.25
CA LEU A 345 -13.94 -1.12 -7.88
C LEU A 345 -12.81 -0.79 -6.89
N THR A 346 -11.74 -1.58 -6.94
CA THR A 346 -10.55 -1.39 -6.08
C THR A 346 -9.90 -0.02 -6.31
N ASN A 347 -9.91 0.50 -7.54
CA ASN A 347 -9.41 1.84 -7.85
C ASN A 347 -10.30 2.99 -7.36
N ARG A 348 -11.60 2.74 -7.11
CA ARG A 348 -12.53 3.73 -6.52
C ARG A 348 -12.43 3.83 -5.00
N LEU A 349 -11.95 2.81 -4.31
CA LEU A 349 -11.74 2.85 -2.87
C LEU A 349 -10.72 3.95 -2.50
N GLU A 350 -11.21 5.01 -1.85
CA GLU A 350 -10.35 6.05 -1.29
C GLU A 350 -9.43 5.48 -0.21
N LYS A 351 -8.13 5.75 -0.33
CA LYS A 351 -7.15 5.33 0.67
C LYS A 351 -7.04 6.38 1.77
N LYS A 352 -7.05 5.94 3.02
CA LYS A 352 -6.79 6.77 4.21
C LYS A 352 -5.39 7.43 4.09
N THR A 353 -5.25 8.65 4.62
CA THR A 353 -3.95 9.31 4.74
C THR A 353 -3.06 8.51 5.69
N THR A 354 -1.78 8.32 5.35
CA THR A 354 -0.85 7.51 6.16
C THR A 354 -0.53 8.18 7.51
N PRO A 355 -0.25 7.43 8.59
CA PRO A 355 0.09 8.00 9.90
C PRO A 355 1.17 9.10 9.84
N ILE A 356 2.32 8.84 9.19
CA ILE A 356 3.36 9.88 8.99
C ILE A 356 2.87 11.13 8.26
N GLU A 357 1.94 11.02 7.31
CA GLU A 357 1.37 12.17 6.59
C GLU A 357 0.45 12.99 7.51
N GLN A 358 -0.33 12.33 8.38
CA GLN A 358 -1.15 12.98 9.40
C GLN A 358 -0.28 13.70 10.45
N GLU A 359 0.80 13.06 10.90
CA GLU A 359 1.78 13.63 11.83
C GLU A 359 2.46 14.88 11.24
N VAL A 360 2.92 14.82 9.98
CA VAL A 360 3.50 15.98 9.29
C VAL A 360 2.47 17.10 9.13
N GLN A 361 1.23 16.79 8.74
CA GLN A 361 0.15 17.81 8.65
C GLN A 361 -0.26 18.39 10.01
N HIS A 362 -0.15 17.62 11.10
CA HIS A 362 -0.36 18.12 12.46
C HIS A 362 0.76 19.09 12.85
N PHE A 363 2.01 18.66 12.69
CA PHE A 363 3.21 19.45 12.95
C PHE A 363 3.24 20.77 12.16
N MET A 364 3.01 20.73 10.84
CA MET A 364 3.03 21.92 9.99
C MET A 364 1.98 22.95 10.42
N ARG A 365 0.78 22.50 10.83
CA ARG A 365 -0.25 23.39 11.38
C ARG A 365 0.17 23.98 12.72
N LEU A 366 0.74 23.18 13.62
CA LEU A 366 1.21 23.64 14.93
C LEU A 366 2.26 24.75 14.80
N ILE A 367 3.30 24.51 13.99
CA ILE A 367 4.38 25.48 13.75
C ILE A 367 3.86 26.71 13.00
N SER A 368 3.02 26.55 11.97
CA SER A 368 2.45 27.70 11.25
C SER A 368 1.58 28.59 12.15
N MET A 369 0.79 28.00 13.05
CA MET A 369 0.01 28.76 14.03
C MET A 369 0.91 29.49 15.02
N TRP A 370 1.98 28.84 15.51
CA TRP A 370 2.98 29.44 16.40
C TRP A 370 3.73 30.62 15.73
N ALA A 371 4.23 30.43 14.51
CA ALA A 371 4.92 31.47 13.74
C ALA A 371 4.03 32.71 13.53
N LEU A 372 2.76 32.50 13.17
CA LEU A 372 1.80 33.59 12.94
C LEU A 372 1.40 34.30 14.24
N THR A 373 1.22 33.58 15.37
CA THR A 373 0.88 34.22 16.65
C THR A 373 2.07 34.99 17.22
N LEU A 374 3.27 34.43 17.19
CA LEU A 374 4.49 35.12 17.62
C LEU A 374 4.76 36.36 16.74
N GLY A 375 4.65 36.22 15.42
CA GLY A 375 4.77 37.34 14.47
C GLY A 375 3.75 38.44 14.73
N ALA A 376 2.48 38.11 14.95
CA ALA A 376 1.44 39.10 15.25
C ALA A 376 1.66 39.82 16.59
N ILE A 377 2.10 39.11 17.63
CA ILE A 377 2.46 39.71 18.92
C ILE A 377 3.62 40.70 18.74
N CYS A 378 4.69 40.29 18.04
CA CYS A 378 5.85 41.14 17.80
C CYS A 378 5.52 42.35 16.91
N PHE A 379 4.61 42.21 15.93
CA PHE A 379 4.11 43.32 15.12
C PHE A 379 3.43 44.40 15.98
N LEU A 380 2.48 43.99 16.83
CA LEU A 380 1.73 44.91 17.69
C LEU A 380 2.66 45.60 18.71
N LEU A 381 3.64 44.86 19.25
CA LEU A 381 4.64 45.41 20.16
C LEU A 381 5.62 46.37 19.45
N ALA A 382 6.04 46.08 18.22
CA ALA A 382 6.84 47.00 17.42
C ALA A 382 6.08 48.31 17.15
N LEU A 383 4.79 48.25 16.78
CA LEU A 383 3.96 49.45 16.65
C LEU A 383 3.84 50.23 17.97
N TYR A 384 3.67 49.53 19.11
CA TYR A 384 3.60 50.16 20.43
C TYR A 384 4.90 50.85 20.85
N ILE A 385 6.07 50.27 20.53
CA ILE A 385 7.40 50.86 20.78
C ILE A 385 7.70 52.04 19.80
N GLY A 386 6.81 52.30 18.84
CA GLY A 386 6.92 53.41 17.90
C GLY A 386 7.80 53.12 16.68
N TYR A 387 7.85 51.87 16.22
CA TYR A 387 8.44 51.52 14.93
C TYR A 387 7.53 51.97 13.77
N ASN A 388 8.14 52.33 12.63
CA ASN A 388 7.38 52.49 11.38
C ASN A 388 6.72 51.15 11.02
N TRP A 389 5.46 51.19 10.60
CA TRP A 389 4.67 50.00 10.24
C TRP A 389 5.30 49.20 9.10
N LEU A 390 5.99 49.87 8.16
CA LEU A 390 6.77 49.20 7.10
C LEU A 390 7.91 48.36 7.69
N ASN A 391 8.76 48.95 8.52
CA ASN A 391 9.85 48.25 9.19
C ASN A 391 9.32 47.12 10.09
N ALA A 392 8.22 47.37 10.82
CA ALA A 392 7.55 46.35 11.62
C ALA A 392 7.10 45.14 10.78
N CYS A 393 6.57 45.35 9.56
CA CYS A 393 6.29 44.26 8.63
C CYS A 393 7.57 43.48 8.25
N VAL A 394 8.68 44.16 7.96
CA VAL A 394 9.95 43.50 7.59
C VAL A 394 10.50 42.61 8.72
N TYR A 395 10.46 43.07 9.97
CA TYR A 395 10.92 42.23 11.10
C TYR A 395 10.01 41.03 11.36
N VAL A 396 8.70 41.18 11.12
CA VAL A 396 7.74 40.06 11.20
C VAL A 396 8.04 39.00 10.14
N ILE A 397 8.47 39.40 8.93
CA ILE A 397 8.92 38.43 7.91
C ILE A 397 10.15 37.65 8.43
N GLY A 398 11.13 38.33 9.04
CA GLY A 398 12.29 37.68 9.65
C GLY A 398 11.91 36.65 10.72
N ILE A 399 10.98 37.01 11.62
CA ILE A 399 10.45 36.11 12.65
C ILE A 399 9.69 34.93 12.03
N ILE A 400 8.87 35.15 10.99
CA ILE A 400 8.13 34.07 10.33
C ILE A 400 9.08 33.09 9.65
N VAL A 401 10.10 33.57 8.94
CA VAL A 401 11.12 32.72 8.28
C VAL A 401 11.87 31.88 9.33
N ALA A 402 12.40 32.50 10.39
CA ALA A 402 13.11 31.78 11.46
C ALA A 402 12.26 30.76 12.25
N ASN A 403 10.93 30.74 12.08
CA ASN A 403 10.04 29.71 12.65
C ASN A 403 9.72 28.56 11.68
N VAL A 404 10.11 28.64 10.40
CA VAL A 404 9.72 27.70 9.35
C VAL A 404 10.92 26.83 8.97
N PRO A 405 11.00 25.56 9.41
CA PRO A 405 12.15 24.71 9.09
C PRO A 405 12.06 24.18 7.66
N GLU A 406 12.58 24.90 6.66
CA GLU A 406 12.43 24.51 5.25
C GLU A 406 13.14 23.19 4.92
N GLY A 407 14.30 22.95 5.54
CA GLY A 407 15.09 21.73 5.36
C GLY A 407 14.37 20.45 5.80
N LEU A 408 13.30 20.55 6.61
CA LEU A 408 12.67 19.37 7.21
C LEU A 408 11.98 18.46 6.18
N LEU A 409 11.12 18.99 5.31
CA LEU A 409 10.34 18.14 4.37
C LEU A 409 11.25 17.37 3.39
N ALA A 410 12.34 18.02 2.96
CA ALA A 410 13.42 17.40 2.23
C ALA A 410 14.09 16.28 3.03
N THR A 411 14.47 16.56 4.28
CA THR A 411 15.13 15.60 5.18
C THR A 411 14.25 14.37 5.45
N LEU A 412 12.95 14.55 5.72
CA LEU A 412 11.99 13.46 5.89
C LEU A 412 11.93 12.57 4.63
N THR A 413 11.82 13.18 3.46
CA THR A 413 11.70 12.46 2.17
C THR A 413 12.97 11.66 1.85
N VAL A 414 14.15 12.23 2.06
CA VAL A 414 15.43 11.53 1.91
C VAL A 414 15.54 10.37 2.90
N SER A 415 15.21 10.60 4.17
CA SER A 415 15.30 9.59 5.23
C SER A 415 14.39 8.37 4.96
N LEU A 416 13.16 8.61 4.50
CA LEU A 416 12.24 7.55 4.05
C LEU A 416 12.76 6.85 2.79
N THR A 417 13.30 7.58 1.82
CA THR A 417 13.88 7.00 0.58
C THR A 417 15.05 6.07 0.88
N LEU A 418 15.93 6.46 1.81
CA LEU A 418 17.05 5.64 2.24
C LEU A 418 16.60 4.35 2.93
N THR A 419 15.56 4.43 3.76
CA THR A 419 14.99 3.26 4.44
C THR A 419 14.28 2.33 3.46
N ALA A 420 13.51 2.87 2.51
CA ALA A 420 12.93 2.10 1.40
C ALA A 420 13.99 1.38 0.56
N LYS A 421 15.16 2.01 0.33
CA LYS A 421 16.29 1.37 -0.36
C LYS A 421 16.90 0.20 0.45
N ARG A 422 16.97 0.30 1.79
CA ARG A 422 17.41 -0.82 2.66
C ARG A 422 16.43 -1.98 2.59
N LEU A 423 15.13 -1.70 2.67
CA LEU A 423 14.08 -2.72 2.52
C LEU A 423 14.16 -3.40 1.15
N ALA A 424 14.34 -2.63 0.06
CA ALA A 424 14.49 -3.19 -1.28
C ALA A 424 15.71 -4.13 -1.41
N SER A 425 16.81 -3.87 -0.69
CA SER A 425 17.96 -4.78 -0.64
C SER A 425 17.72 -6.07 0.17
N LYS A 426 16.63 -6.12 0.95
CA LYS A 426 16.11 -7.28 1.68
C LYS A 426 14.85 -7.86 1.00
N ASN A 427 14.74 -7.75 -0.33
CA ASN A 427 13.60 -8.21 -1.15
C ASN A 427 12.23 -7.55 -0.86
N CYS A 428 12.17 -6.51 -0.01
CA CYS A 428 10.95 -5.77 0.31
C CYS A 428 10.83 -4.49 -0.53
N ILE A 429 10.07 -4.53 -1.62
CA ILE A 429 9.85 -3.34 -2.46
C ILE A 429 8.69 -2.51 -1.90
N VAL A 430 8.96 -1.26 -1.54
CA VAL A 430 7.94 -0.30 -1.10
C VAL A 430 7.61 0.69 -2.21
N ARG A 431 6.34 0.76 -2.61
CA ARG A 431 5.82 1.58 -3.71
C ARG A 431 5.47 3.01 -3.28
N ARG A 432 5.06 3.19 -2.02
CA ARG A 432 4.71 4.48 -1.42
C ARG A 432 5.62 4.75 -0.22
N LEU A 433 6.54 5.72 -0.33
CA LEU A 433 7.55 5.99 0.73
C LEU A 433 6.96 6.19 2.14
N GLN A 434 5.76 6.77 2.26
CA GLN A 434 5.13 6.99 3.56
C GLN A 434 4.76 5.68 4.29
N THR A 435 4.55 4.56 3.58
CA THR A 435 4.17 3.29 4.24
C THR A 435 5.34 2.59 4.95
N VAL A 436 6.58 3.03 4.71
CA VAL A 436 7.77 2.56 5.45
C VAL A 436 7.63 2.81 6.96
N GLU A 437 7.17 4.00 7.35
CA GLU A 437 6.89 4.30 8.77
C GLU A 437 5.64 3.55 9.25
N THR A 438 4.63 3.40 8.39
CA THR A 438 3.37 2.75 8.74
C THR A 438 3.58 1.30 9.19
N LEU A 439 4.55 0.58 8.60
CA LEU A 439 5.00 -0.75 9.07
C LEU A 439 5.34 -0.77 10.56
N GLY A 440 6.05 0.25 11.05
CA GLY A 440 6.45 0.31 12.46
C GLY A 440 5.31 0.60 13.44
N SER A 441 4.21 1.14 12.90
CA SER A 441 3.00 1.53 13.62
C SER A 441 1.86 0.51 13.50
N ILE A 442 2.05 -0.62 12.79
CA ILE A 442 1.05 -1.69 12.67
C ILE A 442 0.68 -2.21 14.05
N ARG A 443 -0.62 -2.35 14.31
CA ARG A 443 -1.16 -3.03 15.49
C ARG A 443 -1.78 -4.38 15.17
N THR A 444 -2.38 -4.51 13.99
CA THR A 444 -3.07 -5.73 13.55
C THR A 444 -2.71 -6.08 12.11
N ILE A 445 -2.34 -7.34 11.87
CA ILE A 445 -2.04 -7.93 10.56
C ILE A 445 -3.16 -8.91 10.22
N CYS A 446 -3.97 -8.58 9.20
CA CYS A 446 -4.86 -9.52 8.56
C CYS A 446 -4.09 -10.27 7.45
N THR A 447 -4.12 -11.60 7.46
CA THR A 447 -3.37 -12.45 6.52
C THR A 447 -4.23 -13.52 5.89
N ASP A 448 -4.14 -13.72 4.57
CA ASP A 448 -4.69 -14.94 3.96
C ASP A 448 -3.81 -16.16 4.29
N LYS A 449 -4.41 -17.34 4.24
CA LYS A 449 -3.78 -18.64 4.47
C LYS A 449 -3.09 -19.15 3.21
N THR A 450 -3.80 -19.24 2.09
CA THR A 450 -3.30 -19.84 0.83
C THR A 450 -2.25 -18.93 0.22
N GLY A 451 -1.11 -19.49 -0.20
CA GLY A 451 -0.02 -18.80 -0.91
C GLY A 451 0.72 -17.69 -0.13
N THR A 452 0.12 -17.15 0.93
CA THR A 452 0.69 -16.15 1.84
C THR A 452 1.40 -16.83 3.01
N LEU A 453 0.66 -17.39 3.99
CA LEU A 453 1.25 -18.16 5.10
C LEU A 453 1.76 -19.55 4.69
N THR A 454 1.07 -20.15 3.73
CA THR A 454 1.36 -21.49 3.21
C THR A 454 2.20 -21.45 1.94
N GLN A 455 2.82 -22.57 1.60
CA GLN A 455 3.60 -22.72 0.37
C GLN A 455 2.71 -22.83 -0.89
N ASN A 456 1.40 -22.98 -0.75
CA ASN A 456 0.49 -23.40 -1.81
C ASN A 456 0.97 -24.69 -2.50
N LYS A 457 1.36 -25.67 -1.70
CA LYS A 457 2.00 -26.91 -2.16
C LYS A 457 1.56 -28.12 -1.36
N MET A 458 0.50 -28.77 -1.82
CA MET A 458 0.00 -30.01 -1.23
C MET A 458 1.12 -31.04 -1.07
N THR A 459 1.31 -31.52 0.15
CA THR A 459 2.36 -32.45 0.55
C THR A 459 1.74 -33.59 1.36
N VAL A 460 2.13 -34.84 1.07
CA VAL A 460 1.65 -36.02 1.81
C VAL A 460 2.18 -36.01 3.25
N LEU A 461 1.30 -36.21 4.24
CA LEU A 461 1.65 -36.16 5.66
C LEU A 461 1.38 -37.48 6.40
N HIS A 462 0.21 -38.10 6.23
CA HIS A 462 -0.08 -39.41 6.81
C HIS A 462 -0.52 -40.43 5.75
N LEU A 463 -0.24 -41.69 6.06
CA LEU A 463 -0.76 -42.86 5.36
C LEU A 463 -1.52 -43.71 6.37
N SER A 464 -2.63 -44.33 5.96
CA SER A 464 -3.36 -45.29 6.80
C SER A 464 -3.60 -46.58 6.03
N PHE A 465 -2.91 -47.64 6.41
CA PHE A 465 -3.05 -49.01 5.87
C PHE A 465 -2.78 -50.03 6.98
N ASN A 466 -3.22 -51.29 6.80
CA ASN A 466 -3.15 -52.34 7.85
C ASN A 466 -3.76 -51.91 9.21
N ARG A 467 -4.70 -50.97 9.23
CA ARG A 467 -5.29 -50.31 10.43
C ARG A 467 -4.33 -49.38 11.21
N GLU A 468 -3.07 -49.24 10.83
CA GLU A 468 -2.15 -48.31 11.48
C GLU A 468 -2.09 -46.95 10.76
N ILE A 469 -1.63 -45.91 11.45
CA ILE A 469 -1.37 -44.58 10.90
C ILE A 469 0.14 -44.35 10.89
N TYR A 470 0.69 -44.06 9.71
CA TYR A 470 2.10 -43.77 9.52
C TYR A 470 2.30 -42.30 9.17
N HIS A 471 3.14 -41.61 9.93
CA HIS A 471 3.49 -40.21 9.69
C HIS A 471 4.72 -40.12 8.77
N VAL A 472 4.61 -39.36 7.69
CA VAL A 472 5.69 -39.11 6.72
C VAL A 472 6.46 -37.86 7.15
N LYS A 473 7.65 -38.01 7.75
CA LYS A 473 8.50 -36.84 8.05
C LYS A 473 9.29 -36.42 6.82
N ASN A 474 9.33 -35.12 6.54
CA ASN A 474 10.12 -34.50 5.45
C ASN A 474 9.90 -35.11 4.05
N GLY A 475 8.79 -35.81 3.79
CA GLY A 475 8.53 -36.51 2.52
C GLY A 475 9.48 -37.68 2.21
N VAL A 476 10.49 -37.96 3.04
CA VAL A 476 11.57 -38.93 2.78
C VAL A 476 11.63 -39.95 3.92
N ASP A 477 11.65 -39.49 5.16
CA ASP A 477 11.76 -40.34 6.35
C ASP A 477 10.40 -40.93 6.72
N VAL A 478 10.08 -42.03 6.04
CA VAL A 478 9.46 -43.20 6.66
C VAL A 478 10.63 -44.16 6.99
N ASP A 479 10.50 -45.06 7.96
CA ASP A 479 11.50 -46.12 8.22
C ASP A 479 11.51 -47.15 7.08
N ILE A 480 12.04 -46.77 5.91
CA ILE A 480 11.89 -47.46 4.62
C ILE A 480 12.30 -48.94 4.72
N GLN A 481 13.30 -49.27 5.55
CA GLN A 481 13.80 -50.63 5.74
C GLN A 481 12.73 -51.62 6.24
N ASN A 482 11.71 -51.17 6.97
CA ASN A 482 10.61 -52.03 7.44
C ASN A 482 9.38 -52.04 6.50
N PHE A 483 9.26 -51.10 5.56
CA PHE A 483 8.08 -50.99 4.69
C PHE A 483 8.28 -51.52 3.27
N GLU A 484 9.52 -51.67 2.78
CA GLU A 484 9.78 -52.30 1.49
C GLU A 484 9.38 -53.78 1.44
N THR A 485 9.14 -54.44 2.57
CA THR A 485 8.60 -55.81 2.63
C THR A 485 7.06 -55.86 2.64
N ASN A 486 6.39 -54.77 3.02
CA ASN A 486 4.94 -54.74 3.20
C ASN A 486 4.19 -54.70 1.85
N THR A 487 3.37 -55.72 1.59
CA THR A 487 2.62 -55.86 0.33
C THR A 487 1.53 -54.80 0.18
N THR A 488 0.83 -54.44 1.26
CA THR A 488 -0.20 -53.38 1.27
C THR A 488 0.39 -52.03 0.90
N TYR A 489 1.57 -51.70 1.46
CA TYR A 489 2.29 -50.48 1.11
C TYR A 489 2.66 -50.42 -0.37
N LYS A 490 3.24 -51.50 -0.92
CA LYS A 490 3.55 -51.60 -2.35
C LYS A 490 2.32 -51.48 -3.25
N THR A 491 1.17 -52.02 -2.84
CA THR A 491 -0.09 -51.88 -3.58
C THR A 491 -0.63 -50.45 -3.50
N LEU A 492 -0.55 -49.78 -2.34
CA LEU A 492 -0.95 -48.38 -2.18
C LEU A 492 -0.10 -47.42 -3.03
N VAL A 493 1.23 -47.55 -2.97
CA VAL A 493 2.15 -46.74 -3.79
C VAL A 493 1.92 -46.96 -5.28
N ARG A 494 1.70 -48.21 -5.71
CA ARG A 494 1.38 -48.56 -7.10
C ARG A 494 0.03 -47.96 -7.54
N ALA A 495 -1.00 -48.08 -6.69
CA ALA A 495 -2.32 -47.51 -6.95
C ALA A 495 -2.26 -45.98 -7.13
N ALA A 496 -1.51 -45.31 -6.25
CA ALA A 496 -1.31 -43.87 -6.30
C ALA A 496 -0.43 -43.40 -7.48
N CYS A 497 0.49 -44.24 -7.95
CA CYS A 497 1.35 -43.97 -9.11
C CYS A 497 0.61 -44.11 -10.46
N LEU A 498 -0.23 -45.15 -10.57
CA LEU A 498 -0.93 -45.53 -11.79
C LEU A 498 -2.25 -44.79 -11.98
N CYS A 499 -3.04 -44.64 -10.91
CA CYS A 499 -4.28 -43.87 -10.91
C CYS A 499 -3.99 -42.37 -10.74
N SER A 500 -3.16 -41.80 -11.62
CA SER A 500 -2.76 -40.40 -11.63
C SER A 500 -2.52 -39.91 -13.06
N LYS A 501 -2.84 -38.64 -13.32
CA LYS A 501 -2.51 -37.88 -14.53
C LYS A 501 -1.29 -36.99 -14.36
N ALA A 502 -0.82 -36.76 -13.12
CA ALA A 502 0.31 -35.89 -12.89
C ALA A 502 1.63 -36.44 -13.47
N GLU A 503 2.44 -35.55 -14.05
CA GLU A 503 3.73 -35.83 -14.71
C GLU A 503 4.74 -34.71 -14.42
N PHE A 504 6.02 -35.07 -14.27
CA PHE A 504 7.08 -34.07 -14.14
C PHE A 504 7.37 -33.38 -15.48
N GLU A 505 7.68 -32.08 -15.43
CA GLU A 505 8.10 -31.35 -16.62
C GLU A 505 9.47 -31.88 -17.14
N PRO A 506 9.68 -31.93 -18.47
CA PRO A 506 10.92 -32.43 -19.04
C PRO A 506 12.13 -31.53 -18.71
N ASN A 507 13.34 -32.10 -18.79
CA ASN A 507 14.64 -31.42 -18.61
C ASN A 507 14.92 -30.84 -17.19
N GLN A 508 14.33 -31.43 -16.14
CA GLN A 508 14.50 -30.95 -14.75
C GLN A 508 15.42 -31.82 -13.88
N ASP A 509 16.30 -32.63 -14.49
CA ASP A 509 17.09 -33.60 -13.73
C ASP A 509 18.13 -32.99 -12.78
N ASN A 510 18.63 -31.80 -13.11
CA ASN A 510 19.54 -31.03 -12.26
C ASN A 510 18.85 -30.35 -11.06
N ILE A 511 17.51 -30.36 -10.98
CA ILE A 511 16.75 -29.72 -9.92
C ILE A 511 16.44 -30.75 -8.81
N PRO A 512 16.60 -30.41 -7.52
CA PRO A 512 16.25 -31.28 -6.40
C PRO A 512 14.81 -31.80 -6.52
N MET A 513 14.58 -33.06 -6.15
CA MET A 513 13.30 -33.75 -6.34
C MET A 513 12.08 -33.00 -5.77
N ARG A 514 12.26 -32.23 -4.68
CA ARG A 514 11.19 -31.40 -4.10
C ARG A 514 10.88 -30.13 -4.88
N GLU A 515 11.78 -29.64 -5.72
CA GLU A 515 11.66 -28.35 -6.43
C GLU A 515 11.32 -28.52 -7.92
N ARG A 516 11.34 -29.76 -8.42
CA ARG A 516 10.83 -30.09 -9.77
C ARG A 516 9.37 -29.66 -9.89
N LYS A 517 9.03 -29.12 -11.06
CA LYS A 517 7.67 -28.79 -11.43
C LYS A 517 6.99 -30.02 -12.03
N ALA A 518 5.69 -30.13 -11.81
CA ALA A 518 4.87 -31.17 -12.37
C ALA A 518 3.55 -30.58 -12.84
N SER A 519 3.08 -31.05 -14.00
CA SER A 519 1.73 -30.80 -14.49
C SER A 519 0.76 -31.79 -13.82
N GLY A 520 -0.45 -31.34 -13.49
CA GLY A 520 -1.46 -32.11 -12.76
C GLY A 520 -2.22 -31.23 -11.77
N ASP A 521 -3.25 -31.78 -11.11
CA ASP A 521 -3.84 -31.09 -9.96
C ASP A 521 -2.89 -31.13 -8.76
N ALA A 522 -2.97 -30.13 -7.87
CA ALA A 522 -2.06 -30.01 -6.73
C ALA A 522 -2.04 -31.27 -5.84
N THR A 523 -3.17 -31.96 -5.70
CA THR A 523 -3.26 -33.18 -4.87
C THR A 523 -2.48 -34.33 -5.50
N GLU A 524 -2.67 -34.58 -6.80
CA GLU A 524 -1.90 -35.56 -7.56
C GLU A 524 -0.41 -35.21 -7.63
N VAL A 525 -0.06 -33.93 -7.83
CA VAL A 525 1.32 -33.45 -7.83
C VAL A 525 1.99 -33.69 -6.47
N GLY A 526 1.29 -33.46 -5.36
CA GLY A 526 1.79 -33.76 -4.01
C GLY A 526 2.05 -35.25 -3.79
N ILE A 527 1.15 -36.11 -4.29
CA ILE A 527 1.33 -37.57 -4.30
C ILE A 527 2.51 -37.97 -5.20
N LEU A 528 2.68 -37.35 -6.37
CA LEU A 528 3.76 -37.64 -7.33
C LEU A 528 5.14 -37.38 -6.71
N HIS A 529 5.29 -36.24 -6.02
CA HIS A 529 6.49 -35.88 -5.26
C HIS A 529 6.78 -36.84 -4.10
N PHE A 530 5.74 -37.39 -3.47
CA PHE A 530 5.89 -38.43 -2.44
C PHE A 530 6.30 -39.79 -3.03
N ILE A 531 5.82 -40.15 -4.22
CA ILE A 531 6.08 -41.45 -4.84
C ILE A 531 7.47 -41.55 -5.48
N GLN A 532 7.91 -40.53 -6.25
CA GLN A 532 9.13 -40.63 -7.05
C GLN A 532 10.40 -41.00 -6.26
N PRO A 533 10.65 -40.55 -5.01
CA PRO A 533 11.79 -41.01 -4.22
C PRO A 533 11.77 -42.51 -3.86
N ARG A 534 10.62 -43.19 -4.01
CA ARG A 534 10.35 -44.57 -3.53
C ARG A 534 10.25 -45.59 -4.65
N ILE A 535 10.36 -45.17 -5.90
CA ILE A 535 10.40 -46.03 -7.08
C ILE A 535 11.46 -45.50 -8.07
N LYS A 536 12.11 -46.38 -8.83
CA LYS A 536 13.18 -45.96 -9.75
C LYS A 536 12.71 -44.94 -10.81
N SER A 537 11.50 -45.13 -11.33
CA SER A 537 10.91 -44.30 -12.39
C SER A 537 9.40 -44.52 -12.40
N ILE A 538 8.62 -43.43 -12.33
CA ILE A 538 7.17 -43.46 -12.54
C ILE A 538 6.84 -43.97 -13.95
N GLN A 539 7.63 -43.58 -14.96
CA GLN A 539 7.41 -43.97 -16.35
C GLN A 539 7.58 -45.49 -16.52
N ASP A 540 8.57 -46.09 -15.87
CA ASP A 540 8.81 -47.55 -15.94
C ASP A 540 7.64 -48.32 -15.33
N VAL A 541 7.08 -47.85 -14.21
CA VAL A 541 5.90 -48.45 -13.58
C VAL A 541 4.66 -48.29 -14.47
N ARG A 542 4.44 -47.11 -15.07
CA ARG A 542 3.34 -46.87 -16.01
C ARG A 542 3.47 -47.69 -17.31
N ASN A 543 4.70 -47.90 -17.80
CA ASN A 543 4.99 -48.75 -18.95
C ASN A 543 4.85 -50.25 -18.63
N THR A 544 5.17 -50.67 -17.40
CA THR A 544 4.97 -52.04 -16.93
C THR A 544 3.49 -52.39 -16.75
N PHE A 545 2.66 -51.41 -16.39
CA PHE A 545 1.22 -51.56 -16.21
C PHE A 545 0.45 -50.59 -17.12
N PRO A 546 0.45 -50.81 -18.45
CA PRO A 546 -0.12 -49.87 -19.40
C PRO A 546 -1.61 -49.63 -19.13
N LYS A 547 -1.99 -48.35 -19.18
CA LYS A 547 -3.37 -47.89 -18.98
C LYS A 547 -4.20 -48.22 -20.22
N VAL A 548 -5.34 -48.88 -20.01
CA VAL A 548 -6.23 -49.39 -21.07
C VAL A 548 -7.42 -48.45 -21.27
N THR A 549 -7.99 -47.96 -20.17
CA THR A 549 -9.04 -46.93 -20.17
C THR A 549 -9.04 -46.18 -18.83
N GLU A 550 -9.72 -45.05 -18.78
CA GLU A 550 -9.89 -44.24 -17.57
C GLU A 550 -11.26 -43.57 -17.52
N VAL A 551 -11.79 -43.46 -16.31
CA VAL A 551 -12.93 -42.59 -15.98
C VAL A 551 -12.35 -41.43 -15.17
N PRO A 552 -12.17 -40.24 -15.78
CA PRO A 552 -11.53 -39.10 -15.11
C PRO A 552 -12.37 -38.60 -13.94
N PHE A 553 -11.72 -37.92 -12.99
CA PHE A 553 -12.41 -37.29 -11.88
C PHE A 553 -13.47 -36.29 -12.35
N ASN A 554 -14.67 -36.39 -11.77
CA ASN A 554 -15.77 -35.45 -11.96
C ASN A 554 -16.39 -35.15 -10.59
N SER A 555 -16.68 -33.88 -10.30
CA SER A 555 -17.27 -33.39 -9.04
C SER A 555 -18.59 -34.09 -8.66
N LEU A 556 -19.35 -34.59 -9.65
CA LEU A 556 -20.57 -35.39 -9.43
C LEU A 556 -20.26 -36.79 -8.89
N ASN A 557 -19.26 -37.46 -9.47
CA ASN A 557 -18.90 -38.84 -9.14
C ASN A 557 -17.92 -38.94 -7.96
N LYS A 558 -17.09 -37.90 -7.74
CA LYS A 558 -16.07 -37.78 -6.67
C LYS A 558 -15.00 -38.88 -6.61
N PHE A 559 -14.83 -39.65 -7.69
CA PHE A 559 -13.73 -40.61 -7.85
C PHE A 559 -13.08 -40.49 -9.23
N HIS A 560 -11.82 -40.93 -9.30
CA HIS A 560 -11.04 -41.18 -10.52
C HIS A 560 -10.80 -42.69 -10.57
N LEU A 561 -11.11 -43.33 -11.71
CA LEU A 561 -10.88 -44.75 -11.93
C LEU A 561 -10.00 -44.97 -13.16
N THR A 562 -9.10 -45.94 -13.09
CA THR A 562 -8.22 -46.34 -14.20
C THR A 562 -8.20 -47.85 -14.33
N VAL A 563 -8.11 -48.36 -15.56
CA VAL A 563 -7.99 -49.80 -15.85
C VAL A 563 -6.61 -50.05 -16.44
N HIS A 564 -5.87 -51.00 -15.87
CA HIS A 564 -4.51 -51.34 -16.25
C HIS A 564 -4.38 -52.81 -16.63
N PHE A 565 -3.48 -53.10 -17.57
CA PHE A 565 -3.10 -54.46 -17.91
C PHE A 565 -1.84 -54.87 -17.13
N SER A 566 -1.88 -56.04 -16.50
CA SER A 566 -0.74 -56.62 -15.77
C SER A 566 0.10 -57.50 -16.70
N PRO A 567 1.44 -57.54 -16.54
CA PRO A 567 2.31 -58.52 -17.20
C PRO A 567 1.89 -59.98 -17.01
N LEU A 568 1.07 -60.28 -16.00
CA LEU A 568 0.47 -61.61 -15.77
C LEU A 568 -0.78 -61.88 -16.63
N ASN A 569 -0.98 -61.13 -17.73
CA ASN A 569 -2.13 -61.22 -18.64
C ASN A 569 -3.49 -61.06 -17.94
N LYS A 570 -3.59 -60.15 -16.97
CA LYS A 570 -4.82 -59.86 -16.19
C LYS A 570 -5.11 -58.37 -16.18
N TYR A 571 -6.38 -58.00 -16.27
CA TYR A 571 -6.82 -56.62 -16.05
C TYR A 571 -7.09 -56.37 -14.56
N PHE A 572 -6.84 -55.16 -14.11
CA PHE A 572 -7.24 -54.68 -12.78
C PHE A 572 -7.65 -53.22 -12.86
N LEU A 573 -8.61 -52.85 -12.01
CA LEU A 573 -9.05 -51.48 -11.83
C LEU A 573 -8.35 -50.90 -10.60
N LEU A 574 -8.07 -49.61 -10.67
CA LEU A 574 -7.69 -48.79 -9.54
C LEU A 574 -8.70 -47.66 -9.44
N MET A 575 -9.11 -47.34 -8.22
CA MET A 575 -9.98 -46.20 -7.93
C MET A 575 -9.38 -45.37 -6.80
N LYS A 576 -9.46 -44.06 -6.91
CA LYS A 576 -9.21 -43.13 -5.81
C LYS A 576 -10.28 -42.05 -5.75
N GLY A 577 -10.50 -41.46 -4.59
CA GLY A 577 -11.48 -40.39 -4.45
C GLY A 577 -11.75 -40.00 -3.00
N ALA A 578 -12.87 -39.30 -2.82
CA ALA A 578 -13.38 -38.92 -1.51
C ALA A 578 -13.61 -40.20 -0.65
N PRO A 579 -13.09 -40.28 0.59
CA PRO A 579 -13.09 -41.52 1.35
C PRO A 579 -14.45 -42.18 1.51
N GLU A 580 -15.50 -41.40 1.76
CA GLU A 580 -16.88 -41.86 1.89
C GLU A 580 -17.38 -42.57 0.62
N VAL A 581 -17.10 -42.00 -0.55
CA VAL A 581 -17.52 -42.54 -1.86
C VAL A 581 -16.77 -43.83 -2.22
N ILE A 582 -15.50 -43.94 -1.83
CA ILE A 582 -14.72 -45.15 -2.04
C ILE A 582 -15.18 -46.26 -1.06
N MET A 583 -15.44 -45.93 0.20
CA MET A 583 -15.92 -46.89 1.21
C MET A 583 -17.32 -47.44 0.91
N GLU A 584 -18.19 -46.69 0.24
CA GLU A 584 -19.48 -47.19 -0.27
C GLU A 584 -19.31 -48.22 -1.40
N ARG A 585 -18.26 -48.08 -2.22
CA ARG A 585 -17.98 -48.96 -3.37
C ARG A 585 -17.13 -50.19 -3.02
N CYS A 586 -16.53 -50.22 -1.83
CA CYS A 586 -15.71 -51.33 -1.36
C CYS A 586 -16.53 -52.37 -0.57
N THR A 587 -16.25 -53.65 -0.82
CA THR A 587 -16.81 -54.81 -0.08
C THR A 587 -15.77 -55.51 0.79
N THR A 588 -14.50 -55.49 0.36
CA THR A 588 -13.35 -56.04 1.09
C THR A 588 -12.33 -54.94 1.39
N MET A 589 -11.38 -55.28 2.25
CA MET A 589 -10.23 -54.47 2.65
C MET A 589 -8.98 -55.37 2.58
N MET A 590 -7.86 -54.81 2.16
CA MET A 590 -6.57 -55.48 2.18
C MET A 590 -6.09 -55.63 3.64
N ALA A 591 -5.89 -56.88 4.07
CA ALA A 591 -5.32 -57.24 5.36
C ALA A 591 -3.85 -57.64 5.21
N GLU A 592 -3.17 -57.88 6.34
CA GLU A 592 -1.77 -58.31 6.34
C GLU A 592 -1.55 -59.56 5.46
N SER A 593 -0.43 -59.56 4.73
CA SER A 593 -0.04 -60.64 3.81
C SER A 593 -0.95 -60.82 2.57
N ASP A 594 -1.50 -59.73 2.02
CA ASP A 594 -2.34 -59.71 0.79
C ASP A 594 -3.61 -60.58 0.90
N LYS A 595 -4.10 -60.78 2.13
CA LYS A 595 -5.38 -61.45 2.40
C LYS A 595 -6.53 -60.45 2.30
N GLU A 596 -7.65 -60.86 1.72
CA GLU A 596 -8.87 -60.05 1.72
C GLU A 596 -9.67 -60.28 3.00
N ALA A 597 -10.12 -59.21 3.63
CA ALA A 597 -11.04 -59.26 4.76
C ALA A 597 -12.30 -58.43 4.46
N PHE A 598 -13.48 -58.92 4.84
CA PHE A 598 -14.72 -58.16 4.65
C PHE A 598 -14.70 -56.81 5.39
N LEU A 599 -15.26 -55.80 4.73
CA LEU A 599 -15.39 -54.43 5.25
C LEU A 599 -16.65 -54.32 6.11
N THR A 600 -16.57 -54.82 7.35
CA THR A 600 -17.66 -54.77 8.34
C THR A 600 -17.96 -53.33 8.80
N ALA A 601 -19.17 -53.11 9.34
CA ALA A 601 -19.59 -51.79 9.82
C ALA A 601 -18.63 -51.20 10.88
N GLU A 602 -18.12 -52.03 11.79
CA GLU A 602 -17.11 -51.64 12.78
C GLU A 602 -15.82 -51.09 12.14
N LYS A 603 -15.33 -51.74 11.06
CA LYS A 603 -14.14 -51.27 10.33
C LYS A 603 -14.40 -49.99 9.54
N LYS A 604 -15.63 -49.78 9.03
CA LYS A 604 -16.01 -48.49 8.42
C LYS A 604 -15.99 -47.38 9.46
N TYR A 605 -16.55 -47.61 10.64
CA TYR A 605 -16.52 -46.64 11.74
C TYR A 605 -15.08 -46.29 12.19
N GLU A 606 -14.21 -47.28 12.31
CA GLU A 606 -12.78 -47.08 12.63
C GLU A 606 -12.05 -46.24 11.56
N LEU A 607 -12.40 -46.40 10.27
CA LEU A 607 -11.86 -45.56 9.19
C LEU A 607 -12.42 -44.15 9.22
N GLU A 608 -13.73 -43.99 9.44
CA GLU A 608 -14.40 -42.69 9.55
C GLU A 608 -13.81 -41.85 10.69
N ASP A 609 -13.47 -42.46 11.82
CA ASP A 609 -12.80 -41.78 12.92
C ASP A 609 -11.39 -41.30 12.53
N LYS A 610 -10.61 -42.11 11.81
CA LYS A 610 -9.30 -41.70 11.27
C LYS A 610 -9.43 -40.59 10.23
N ILE A 611 -10.45 -40.63 9.38
CA ILE A 611 -10.75 -39.57 8.40
C ILE A 611 -11.08 -38.26 9.13
N LYS A 612 -11.88 -38.30 10.21
CA LYS A 612 -12.17 -37.14 11.07
C LYS A 612 -10.91 -36.61 11.77
N LEU A 613 -10.03 -37.50 12.25
CA LEU A 613 -8.74 -37.14 12.87
C LEU A 613 -7.77 -36.46 11.89
N PHE A 614 -7.73 -36.88 10.62
CA PHE A 614 -6.94 -36.19 9.60
C PHE A 614 -7.58 -34.85 9.22
N ALA A 615 -8.90 -34.81 9.08
CA ALA A 615 -9.64 -33.56 8.78
C ALA A 615 -9.49 -32.50 9.89
N SER A 616 -9.46 -32.90 11.17
CA SER A 616 -9.22 -31.98 12.30
C SER A 616 -7.79 -31.43 12.35
N LYS A 617 -6.82 -32.14 11.78
CA LYS A 617 -5.44 -31.66 11.53
C LYS A 617 -5.29 -30.77 10.29
N GLY A 618 -6.40 -30.48 9.60
CA GLY A 618 -6.44 -29.69 8.36
C GLY A 618 -5.98 -30.43 7.12
N GLU A 619 -6.05 -31.77 7.12
CA GLU A 619 -5.54 -32.62 6.05
C GLU A 619 -6.66 -33.06 5.10
N ARG A 620 -6.42 -32.91 3.79
CA ARG A 620 -7.23 -33.46 2.70
C ARG A 620 -6.94 -34.96 2.56
N VAL A 621 -7.94 -35.80 2.80
CA VAL A 621 -7.79 -37.27 2.74
C VAL A 621 -8.32 -37.82 1.42
N LEU A 622 -7.58 -38.75 0.82
CA LEU A 622 -8.02 -39.57 -0.32
C LEU A 622 -7.96 -41.05 0.05
N ALA A 623 -8.98 -41.81 -0.34
CA ALA A 623 -8.97 -43.27 -0.25
C ALA A 623 -8.56 -43.90 -1.58
N PHE A 624 -7.90 -45.06 -1.52
CA PHE A 624 -7.44 -45.86 -2.65
C PHE A 624 -7.96 -47.29 -2.55
N ALA A 625 -8.43 -47.82 -3.67
CA ALA A 625 -8.97 -49.17 -3.78
C ALA A 625 -8.57 -49.85 -5.11
N ASP A 626 -8.45 -51.17 -5.10
CA ASP A 626 -8.23 -51.99 -6.31
C ASP A 626 -9.36 -53.00 -6.54
N LEU A 627 -9.44 -53.53 -7.77
CA LEU A 627 -10.29 -54.66 -8.11
C LEU A 627 -9.63 -55.48 -9.23
N HIS A 628 -9.33 -56.75 -8.96
CA HIS A 628 -8.79 -57.65 -9.97
C HIS A 628 -9.93 -58.28 -10.81
N LEU A 629 -9.82 -58.20 -12.14
CA LEU A 629 -10.81 -58.80 -13.04
C LEU A 629 -10.46 -60.26 -13.36
N GLY A 630 -11.47 -61.13 -13.26
CA GLY A 630 -11.36 -62.53 -13.66
C GLY A 630 -11.25 -62.70 -15.17
N GLN A 631 -10.24 -63.46 -15.63
CA GLN A 631 -9.98 -63.71 -17.06
C GLN A 631 -11.16 -64.33 -17.81
N ASN A 632 -12.04 -65.08 -17.14
CA ASN A 632 -13.22 -65.68 -17.74
C ASN A 632 -14.22 -64.65 -18.26
N ASN A 633 -14.35 -63.51 -17.57
CA ASN A 633 -15.29 -62.43 -17.93
C ASN A 633 -14.61 -61.32 -18.75
N PHE A 634 -13.29 -61.17 -18.60
CA PHE A 634 -12.48 -60.12 -19.23
C PHE A 634 -11.23 -60.74 -19.88
N PRO A 635 -11.37 -61.36 -21.07
CA PRO A 635 -10.25 -61.98 -21.78
C PRO A 635 -9.25 -60.95 -22.29
N VAL A 636 -8.00 -61.38 -22.56
CA VAL A 636 -6.97 -60.53 -23.18
C VAL A 636 -7.50 -59.97 -24.50
N ASN A 637 -7.43 -58.64 -24.67
CA ASN A 637 -8.06 -57.83 -25.72
C ASN A 637 -9.57 -57.51 -25.55
N PHE A 638 -10.13 -57.62 -24.34
CA PHE A 638 -11.45 -57.06 -24.04
C PHE A 638 -11.49 -55.55 -24.32
N LYS A 639 -12.49 -55.09 -25.09
CA LYS A 639 -12.70 -53.67 -25.37
C LYS A 639 -13.49 -53.02 -24.24
N PHE A 640 -12.80 -52.27 -23.38
CA PHE A 640 -13.44 -51.47 -22.35
C PHE A 640 -14.13 -50.24 -22.96
N SER A 641 -15.36 -49.96 -22.55
CA SER A 641 -16.10 -48.73 -22.84
C SER A 641 -16.50 -48.05 -21.53
N THR A 642 -16.43 -46.72 -21.50
CA THR A 642 -16.84 -45.89 -20.37
C THR A 642 -18.28 -45.39 -20.48
N ASP A 643 -18.87 -45.43 -21.68
CA ASP A 643 -20.24 -44.97 -21.94
C ASP A 643 -20.94 -45.89 -22.99
N PRO A 644 -21.93 -46.71 -22.58
CA PRO A 644 -22.19 -47.13 -21.20
C PRO A 644 -21.01 -47.95 -20.64
N MET A 645 -20.76 -47.82 -19.33
CA MET A 645 -19.63 -48.45 -18.67
C MET A 645 -19.78 -49.99 -18.61
N ASN A 646 -18.87 -50.72 -19.26
CA ASN A 646 -18.97 -52.18 -19.43
C ASN A 646 -18.13 -53.02 -18.44
N PHE A 647 -17.80 -52.44 -17.28
CA PHE A 647 -17.00 -53.05 -16.22
C PHE A 647 -17.52 -52.65 -14.81
N PRO A 648 -17.16 -53.36 -13.73
CA PRO A 648 -17.72 -53.12 -12.40
C PRO A 648 -17.36 -51.75 -11.83
N SER A 649 -18.31 -51.11 -11.15
CA SER A 649 -18.13 -49.82 -10.44
C SER A 649 -18.33 -49.91 -8.92
N SER A 650 -18.48 -51.12 -8.41
CA SER A 650 -18.60 -51.50 -7.00
C SER A 650 -17.99 -52.91 -6.79
N GLY A 651 -17.80 -53.31 -5.54
CA GLY A 651 -17.13 -54.58 -5.20
C GLY A 651 -15.61 -54.46 -5.09
N PHE A 652 -15.09 -53.24 -4.89
CA PHE A 652 -13.66 -52.97 -4.76
C PHE A 652 -13.09 -53.46 -3.42
N ARG A 653 -11.77 -53.66 -3.39
CA ARG A 653 -10.96 -53.92 -2.21
C ARG A 653 -10.28 -52.63 -1.76
N LEU A 654 -10.58 -52.15 -0.56
CA LEU A 654 -9.97 -50.95 0.00
C LEU A 654 -8.51 -51.23 0.38
N ILE A 655 -7.56 -50.44 -0.15
CA ILE A 655 -6.12 -50.58 0.12
C ILE A 655 -5.72 -49.73 1.33
N GLY A 656 -6.12 -48.46 1.34
CA GLY A 656 -5.73 -47.51 2.37
C GLY A 656 -6.07 -46.06 2.06
N LEU A 657 -5.66 -45.16 2.97
CA LEU A 657 -5.83 -43.72 2.86
C LEU A 657 -4.47 -43.01 2.71
N ILE A 658 -4.47 -41.90 1.99
CA ILE A 658 -3.36 -40.93 1.93
C ILE A 658 -3.92 -39.58 2.33
N SER A 659 -3.30 -38.92 3.32
CA SER A 659 -3.64 -37.55 3.68
C SER A 659 -2.58 -36.56 3.17
N LEU A 660 -3.04 -35.39 2.75
CA LEU A 660 -2.21 -34.30 2.26
C LEU A 660 -2.59 -32.99 2.94
N TYR A 661 -1.64 -32.09 3.10
CA TYR A 661 -1.88 -30.74 3.60
C TYR A 661 -1.03 -29.73 2.84
N ASP A 662 -1.40 -28.46 2.94
CA ASP A 662 -0.60 -27.34 2.47
C ASP A 662 0.26 -26.83 3.63
N PRO A 663 1.60 -27.00 3.59
CA PRO A 663 2.46 -26.67 4.72
C PRO A 663 2.63 -25.15 4.88
N PRO A 664 2.71 -24.64 6.12
CA PRO A 664 3.17 -23.29 6.35
C PRO A 664 4.61 -23.11 5.85
N ARG A 665 4.96 -21.90 5.41
CA ARG A 665 6.35 -21.59 5.02
C ARG A 665 7.25 -21.68 6.26
N PRO A 666 8.49 -22.23 6.19
CA PRO A 666 9.29 -22.53 7.38
C PRO A 666 9.54 -21.35 8.33
N ALA A 667 9.64 -20.12 7.81
CA ALA A 667 9.89 -18.92 8.60
C ALA A 667 8.61 -18.24 9.15
N VAL A 668 7.41 -18.75 8.84
CA VAL A 668 6.14 -18.13 9.24
C VAL A 668 5.87 -18.23 10.75
N PRO A 669 6.04 -19.38 11.43
CA PRO A 669 5.80 -19.47 12.88
C PRO A 669 6.71 -18.51 13.67
N ASP A 670 8.04 -18.56 13.43
CA ASP A 670 9.01 -17.65 14.07
C ASP A 670 8.68 -16.17 13.83
N ALA A 671 8.18 -15.84 12.63
CA ALA A 671 7.82 -14.47 12.27
C ALA A 671 6.53 -14.00 12.96
N ILE A 672 5.55 -14.90 13.18
CA ILE A 672 4.33 -14.59 13.92
C ILE A 672 4.64 -14.46 15.41
N ASP A 673 5.49 -15.32 15.98
CA ASP A 673 6.01 -15.18 17.35
C ASP A 673 6.74 -13.85 17.55
N ALA A 674 7.52 -13.40 16.55
CA ALA A 674 8.16 -12.08 16.57
C ALA A 674 7.14 -10.93 16.52
N CYS A 675 6.06 -11.05 15.73
CA CYS A 675 4.95 -10.08 15.73
C CYS A 675 4.23 -10.05 17.09
N HIS A 676 3.89 -11.20 17.67
CA HIS A 676 3.24 -11.31 18.98
C HIS A 676 4.11 -10.71 20.09
N LYS A 677 5.42 -10.99 20.08
CA LYS A 677 6.41 -10.37 20.99
C LYS A 677 6.55 -8.86 20.82
N ALA A 678 6.30 -8.34 19.61
CA ALA A 678 6.25 -6.93 19.29
C ALA A 678 4.90 -6.26 19.61
N GLY A 679 3.97 -6.97 20.25
CA GLY A 679 2.63 -6.47 20.62
C GLY A 679 1.66 -6.33 19.44
N ILE A 680 1.93 -7.02 18.33
CA ILE A 680 1.12 -6.97 17.10
C ILE A 680 0.21 -8.20 17.08
N ARG A 681 -1.08 -8.00 16.76
CA ARG A 681 -2.06 -9.08 16.59
C ARG A 681 -1.97 -9.64 15.17
N VAL A 682 -1.93 -10.96 15.00
CA VAL A 682 -2.04 -11.61 13.68
C VAL A 682 -3.40 -12.31 13.59
N ILE A 683 -4.10 -12.13 12.48
CA ILE A 683 -5.46 -12.64 12.26
C ILE A 683 -5.53 -13.31 10.90
N MET A 684 -5.99 -14.56 10.86
CA MET A 684 -6.21 -15.25 9.59
C MET A 684 -7.56 -14.86 8.98
N VAL A 685 -7.58 -14.43 7.72
CA VAL A 685 -8.79 -14.06 6.98
C VAL A 685 -8.77 -14.74 5.61
N THR A 686 -9.46 -15.88 5.49
CA THR A 686 -9.31 -16.81 4.37
C THR A 686 -10.64 -17.32 3.80
N GLY A 687 -10.60 -17.80 2.55
CA GLY A 687 -11.69 -18.51 1.88
C GLY A 687 -11.80 -20.00 2.28
N ASP A 688 -10.74 -20.55 2.87
CA ASP A 688 -10.62 -21.97 3.23
C ASP A 688 -11.72 -22.50 4.17
N HIS A 689 -11.82 -23.83 4.24
CA HIS A 689 -12.68 -24.53 5.20
C HIS A 689 -12.26 -24.26 6.65
N PRO A 690 -13.20 -24.06 7.61
CA PRO A 690 -12.88 -23.71 9.00
C PRO A 690 -11.90 -24.67 9.69
N CYS A 691 -12.05 -25.99 9.51
CA CYS A 691 -11.13 -26.96 10.13
C CYS A 691 -9.68 -26.81 9.63
N THR A 692 -9.50 -26.58 8.32
CA THR A 692 -8.17 -26.35 7.72
C THR A 692 -7.59 -25.02 8.18
N ALA A 693 -8.39 -23.96 8.17
CA ALA A 693 -7.99 -22.65 8.67
C ALA A 693 -7.55 -22.72 10.15
N LYS A 694 -8.35 -23.36 11.04
CA LYS A 694 -8.00 -23.57 12.45
C LYS A 694 -6.69 -24.34 12.60
N ALA A 695 -6.52 -25.46 11.91
CA ALA A 695 -5.34 -26.30 12.04
C ALA A 695 -4.05 -25.62 11.53
N ILE A 696 -4.13 -24.82 10.46
CA ILE A 696 -3.00 -24.01 9.99
C ILE A 696 -2.76 -22.83 10.93
N ALA A 697 -3.80 -22.19 11.48
CA ALA A 697 -3.66 -21.11 12.45
C ALA A 697 -2.93 -21.56 13.73
N ILE A 698 -3.22 -22.75 14.25
CA ILE A 698 -2.48 -23.34 15.38
C ILE A 698 -1.02 -23.61 15.00
N LYS A 699 -0.76 -24.24 13.84
CA LYS A 699 0.61 -24.51 13.34
C LYS A 699 1.44 -23.24 13.07
N CYS A 700 0.77 -22.11 12.83
CA CYS A 700 1.38 -20.79 12.64
C CYS A 700 1.39 -19.95 13.92
N HIS A 701 1.00 -20.50 15.07
CA HIS A 701 0.87 -19.80 16.37
C HIS A 701 -0.09 -18.59 16.38
N ILE A 702 -1.05 -18.52 15.44
CA ILE A 702 -2.12 -17.50 15.40
C ILE A 702 -3.22 -17.82 16.42
N LEU A 703 -3.47 -19.12 16.66
CA LEU A 703 -4.30 -19.62 17.75
C LEU A 703 -3.42 -20.45 18.69
N SER A 704 -3.66 -20.38 19.99
CA SER A 704 -3.12 -21.35 20.95
C SER A 704 -3.74 -22.74 20.74
N GLU A 705 -3.04 -23.80 21.14
CA GLU A 705 -3.61 -25.17 21.13
C GLU A 705 -4.84 -25.31 22.05
N THR A 706 -4.97 -24.44 23.06
CA THR A 706 -6.09 -24.40 24.01
C THR A 706 -7.30 -23.57 23.55
N SER A 707 -7.24 -22.96 22.37
CA SER A 707 -8.27 -22.00 21.94
C SER A 707 -9.57 -22.68 21.51
N SER A 708 -10.69 -22.18 22.05
CA SER A 708 -12.03 -22.73 21.77
C SER A 708 -12.43 -22.54 20.31
N ASP A 709 -13.42 -23.30 19.85
CA ASP A 709 -13.97 -23.14 18.51
C ASP A 709 -14.68 -21.80 18.31
N ASP A 710 -15.04 -21.09 19.40
CA ASP A 710 -15.67 -19.76 19.37
C ASP A 710 -14.78 -18.67 18.75
N ASN A 711 -13.46 -18.91 18.64
CA ASN A 711 -12.51 -18.01 17.98
C ASN A 711 -12.48 -18.19 16.44
N VAL A 712 -13.26 -19.13 15.88
CA VAL A 712 -13.29 -19.44 14.44
C VAL A 712 -14.66 -19.07 13.85
N PHE A 713 -14.72 -17.95 13.14
CA PHE A 713 -15.95 -17.42 12.55
C PHE A 713 -16.05 -17.77 11.06
N THR A 714 -17.22 -18.18 10.58
CA THR A 714 -17.43 -18.44 9.15
C THR A 714 -17.99 -17.21 8.42
N GLY A 715 -17.81 -17.13 7.10
CA GLY A 715 -18.50 -16.16 6.24
C GLY A 715 -20.04 -16.28 6.21
N THR A 716 -20.63 -17.30 6.83
CA THR A 716 -22.07 -17.38 7.12
C THR A 716 -22.44 -16.75 8.47
N ASP A 717 -21.57 -16.81 9.46
CA ASP A 717 -21.80 -16.19 10.78
C ASP A 717 -21.56 -14.69 10.72
N LEU A 718 -20.51 -14.27 10.02
CA LEU A 718 -20.26 -12.86 9.68
C LEU A 718 -21.42 -12.17 8.96
N ARG A 719 -22.35 -12.90 8.32
CA ARG A 719 -23.55 -12.31 7.72
C ARG A 719 -24.69 -12.04 8.71
N LYS A 720 -24.66 -12.69 9.87
CA LYS A 720 -25.65 -12.55 10.95
C LYS A 720 -25.21 -11.52 11.98
N ILE A 721 -23.91 -11.44 12.26
CA ILE A 721 -23.30 -10.53 13.24
C ILE A 721 -23.32 -9.08 12.71
N THR A 722 -23.82 -8.16 13.53
CA THR A 722 -23.85 -6.70 13.27
C THR A 722 -22.46 -6.07 13.30
N ASP A 723 -22.32 -4.80 12.91
CA ASP A 723 -21.01 -4.12 12.93
C ASP A 723 -20.56 -3.82 14.37
N GLU A 724 -21.50 -3.58 15.28
CA GLU A 724 -21.29 -3.34 16.70
C GLU A 724 -20.84 -4.62 17.42
N GLU A 725 -21.60 -5.72 17.31
CA GLU A 725 -21.24 -7.02 17.90
C GLU A 725 -19.88 -7.52 17.36
N LEU A 726 -19.60 -7.29 16.07
CA LEU A 726 -18.32 -7.68 15.50
C LEU A 726 -17.18 -6.84 16.11
N LYS A 727 -17.35 -5.52 16.33
CA LYS A 727 -16.34 -4.71 17.01
C LYS A 727 -16.02 -5.21 18.41
N ASP A 728 -17.03 -5.56 19.21
CA ASP A 728 -16.82 -6.09 20.56
C ASP A 728 -16.00 -7.39 20.55
N ILE A 729 -16.25 -8.26 19.56
CA ILE A 729 -15.44 -9.47 19.30
C ILE A 729 -14.01 -9.09 18.88
N LEU A 730 -13.84 -8.15 17.94
CA LEU A 730 -12.55 -7.71 17.44
C LEU A 730 -11.69 -7.00 18.52
N GLU A 731 -12.29 -6.30 19.48
CA GLU A 731 -11.57 -5.71 20.62
C GLU A 731 -11.15 -6.79 21.62
N THR A 732 -12.10 -7.62 22.05
CA THR A 732 -11.92 -8.58 23.16
C THR A 732 -10.98 -9.74 22.80
N ASN A 733 -11.13 -10.32 21.61
CA ASN A 733 -10.44 -11.56 21.24
C ASN A 733 -9.17 -11.30 20.44
N LYS A 734 -8.00 -11.55 21.04
CA LYS A 734 -6.69 -11.41 20.38
C LYS A 734 -6.42 -12.50 19.33
N GLU A 735 -6.98 -13.68 19.53
CA GLU A 735 -6.80 -14.85 18.67
C GLU A 735 -8.07 -15.08 17.86
N LEU A 736 -8.02 -14.83 16.54
CA LEU A 736 -9.20 -14.89 15.67
C LEU A 736 -8.86 -15.50 14.30
N VAL A 737 -9.77 -16.34 13.80
CA VAL A 737 -9.72 -16.91 12.45
C VAL A 737 -11.06 -16.70 11.77
N PHE A 738 -11.04 -16.06 10.60
CA PHE A 738 -12.20 -15.88 9.74
C PHE A 738 -12.07 -16.77 8.50
N ALA A 739 -12.93 -17.78 8.39
CA ALA A 739 -12.91 -18.81 7.35
C ALA A 739 -14.11 -18.70 6.40
N ARG A 740 -14.00 -19.24 5.18
CA ARG A 740 -15.01 -19.09 4.10
C ARG A 740 -15.46 -17.64 3.88
N THR A 741 -14.52 -16.69 3.97
CA THR A 741 -14.79 -15.25 3.80
C THR A 741 -14.87 -14.84 2.33
N SER A 742 -15.83 -13.99 1.98
CA SER A 742 -15.88 -13.31 0.68
C SER A 742 -15.01 -12.05 0.65
N PRO A 743 -14.58 -11.54 -0.52
CA PRO A 743 -13.74 -10.34 -0.63
C PRO A 743 -14.28 -9.11 0.13
N LEU A 744 -15.60 -8.88 0.09
CA LEU A 744 -16.21 -7.77 0.84
C LEU A 744 -16.26 -8.01 2.36
N GLN A 745 -16.20 -9.27 2.82
CA GLN A 745 -16.07 -9.57 4.25
C GLN A 745 -14.63 -9.33 4.71
N LYS A 746 -13.62 -9.65 3.89
CA LYS A 746 -12.24 -9.24 4.15
C LYS A 746 -12.12 -7.72 4.29
N LEU A 747 -12.74 -6.97 3.36
CA LEU A 747 -12.84 -5.51 3.43
C LEU A 747 -13.54 -5.03 4.72
N ARG A 748 -14.72 -5.57 5.04
CA ARG A 748 -15.48 -5.20 6.26
C ARG A 748 -14.65 -5.38 7.54
N ILE A 749 -13.94 -6.50 7.68
CA ILE A 749 -13.07 -6.76 8.85
C ILE A 749 -11.99 -5.66 8.97
N VAL A 750 -11.35 -5.28 7.87
CA VAL A 750 -10.34 -4.21 7.84
C VAL A 750 -10.97 -2.85 8.20
N GLU A 751 -12.14 -2.53 7.65
CA GLU A 751 -12.84 -1.26 7.96
C GLU A 751 -13.27 -1.17 9.42
N LEU A 752 -13.69 -2.27 10.04
CA LEU A 752 -14.05 -2.30 11.46
C LEU A 752 -12.82 -2.11 12.34
N TYR A 753 -11.70 -2.80 12.09
CA TYR A 753 -10.44 -2.54 12.81
C TYR A 753 -9.95 -1.09 12.65
N GLN A 754 -10.04 -0.51 11.44
CA GLN A 754 -9.72 0.90 11.21
C GLN A 754 -10.66 1.87 11.94
N SER A 755 -11.90 1.45 12.23
CA SER A 755 -12.88 2.23 13.01
C SER A 755 -12.63 2.16 14.52
N LEU A 756 -11.85 1.17 14.98
CA LEU A 756 -11.32 1.04 16.35
C LEU A 756 -9.97 1.77 16.51
N ASP A 757 -9.64 2.66 15.58
CA ASP A 757 -8.37 3.40 15.48
C ASP A 757 -7.10 2.52 15.39
N GLU A 758 -7.23 1.23 15.07
CA GLU A 758 -6.07 0.38 14.82
C GLU A 758 -5.45 0.66 13.44
N ILE A 759 -4.12 0.55 13.36
CA ILE A 759 -3.38 0.59 12.11
C ILE A 759 -3.30 -0.84 11.57
N VAL A 760 -3.95 -1.06 10.42
CA VAL A 760 -4.16 -2.39 9.86
C VAL A 760 -3.25 -2.62 8.66
N ALA A 761 -2.47 -3.70 8.72
CA ALA A 761 -1.82 -4.28 7.57
C ALA A 761 -2.65 -5.43 7.01
N VAL A 762 -2.73 -5.54 5.67
CA VAL A 762 -3.28 -6.71 5.00
C VAL A 762 -2.19 -7.38 4.18
N THR A 763 -2.10 -8.70 4.28
CA THR A 763 -1.21 -9.55 3.48
C THR A 763 -2.05 -10.55 2.69
N GLY A 764 -1.76 -10.65 1.39
CA GLY A 764 -2.53 -11.48 0.47
C GLY A 764 -1.88 -11.62 -0.89
N ASP A 765 -2.30 -12.63 -1.65
CA ASP A 765 -1.76 -12.97 -2.96
C ASP A 765 -2.87 -12.96 -4.04
N GLY A 766 -4.07 -13.45 -3.74
CA GLY A 766 -5.21 -13.48 -4.67
C GLY A 766 -5.88 -12.11 -4.93
N VAL A 767 -6.82 -12.10 -5.90
CA VAL A 767 -7.59 -10.89 -6.24
C VAL A 767 -8.72 -10.64 -5.25
N ASN A 768 -9.21 -11.70 -4.62
CA ASN A 768 -10.08 -11.69 -3.45
C ASN A 768 -9.57 -10.78 -2.32
N ASP A 769 -8.25 -10.58 -2.21
CA ASP A 769 -7.62 -9.68 -1.24
C ASP A 769 -7.53 -8.22 -1.70
N ALA A 770 -7.64 -7.93 -3.01
CA ALA A 770 -7.39 -6.58 -3.54
C ALA A 770 -8.23 -5.47 -2.86
N PRO A 771 -9.55 -5.63 -2.60
CA PRO A 771 -10.31 -4.62 -1.86
C PRO A 771 -9.76 -4.35 -0.45
N ALA A 772 -9.37 -5.41 0.26
CA ALA A 772 -8.81 -5.32 1.61
C ALA A 772 -7.40 -4.70 1.60
N LEU A 773 -6.51 -5.17 0.71
CA LEU A 773 -5.16 -4.62 0.46
C LEU A 773 -5.20 -3.13 0.15
N LYS A 774 -6.20 -2.67 -0.60
CA LYS A 774 -6.37 -1.27 -0.95
C LYS A 774 -6.77 -0.40 0.25
N LYS A 775 -7.70 -0.91 1.04
CA LYS A 775 -8.31 -0.18 2.16
C LYS A 775 -7.39 -0.10 3.37
N ALA A 776 -6.59 -1.14 3.59
CA ALA A 776 -5.58 -1.21 4.63
C ALA A 776 -4.69 0.04 4.67
N ASP A 777 -4.22 0.40 5.86
CA ASP A 777 -3.25 1.49 6.02
C ASP A 777 -1.95 1.12 5.25
N ILE A 778 -1.59 -0.17 5.25
CA ILE A 778 -0.63 -0.79 4.34
C ILE A 778 -1.11 -2.13 3.76
N GLY A 779 -1.17 -2.23 2.43
CA GLY A 779 -1.35 -3.50 1.72
C GLY A 779 0.00 -4.10 1.33
N ILE A 780 0.18 -5.41 1.57
CA ILE A 780 1.39 -6.18 1.31
C ILE A 780 1.04 -7.36 0.39
N ALA A 781 1.66 -7.44 -0.78
CA ALA A 781 1.45 -8.52 -1.75
C ALA A 781 2.65 -9.45 -1.87
N MET A 782 2.38 -10.74 -2.12
CA MET A 782 3.40 -11.73 -2.47
C MET A 782 3.97 -11.44 -3.87
N GLY A 783 5.28 -11.49 -4.05
CA GLY A 783 6.01 -11.10 -5.25
C GLY A 783 6.08 -12.17 -6.35
N ILE A 784 6.02 -13.44 -5.97
CA ILE A 784 6.00 -14.59 -6.89
C ILE A 784 4.56 -15.09 -7.01
N THR A 785 3.96 -15.67 -5.96
CA THR A 785 2.59 -16.22 -6.01
C THR A 785 1.49 -15.18 -6.27
N GLY A 786 1.71 -13.92 -5.90
CA GLY A 786 0.69 -12.88 -6.00
C GLY A 786 0.13 -12.66 -7.41
N SER A 787 -1.18 -12.54 -7.49
CA SER A 787 -1.87 -12.04 -8.68
C SER A 787 -1.37 -10.66 -9.08
N GLU A 788 -1.53 -10.33 -10.35
CA GLU A 788 -1.04 -9.05 -10.88
C GLU A 788 -1.80 -7.85 -10.29
N VAL A 789 -3.07 -8.06 -9.91
CA VAL A 789 -3.90 -7.04 -9.27
C VAL A 789 -3.66 -6.91 -7.77
N SER A 790 -3.31 -7.97 -7.02
CA SER A 790 -2.86 -7.78 -5.64
C SER A 790 -1.55 -6.98 -5.60
N LYS A 791 -0.57 -7.33 -6.45
CA LYS A 791 0.69 -6.58 -6.65
C LYS A 791 0.48 -5.13 -7.07
N GLN A 792 -0.44 -4.86 -8.01
CA GLN A 792 -0.78 -3.49 -8.44
C GLN A 792 -1.56 -2.70 -7.39
N THR A 793 -2.22 -3.37 -6.44
CA THR A 793 -3.05 -2.74 -5.40
C THR A 793 -2.28 -2.44 -4.12
N ALA A 794 -1.40 -3.35 -3.70
CA ALA A 794 -0.58 -3.23 -2.51
C ALA A 794 0.40 -2.05 -2.55
N ASP A 795 0.78 -1.53 -1.38
CA ASP A 795 1.81 -0.52 -1.21
C ASP A 795 3.21 -1.13 -1.10
N MET A 796 3.30 -2.42 -0.77
CA MET A 796 4.53 -3.17 -0.55
C MET A 796 4.45 -4.53 -1.24
N ILE A 797 5.56 -5.00 -1.79
CA ILE A 797 5.69 -6.30 -2.47
C ILE A 797 6.87 -7.08 -1.88
N LEU A 798 6.63 -8.33 -1.49
CA LEU A 798 7.64 -9.25 -0.95
C LEU A 798 8.19 -10.11 -2.08
N MET A 799 9.33 -9.73 -2.67
CA MET A 799 9.89 -10.38 -3.87
C MET A 799 10.34 -11.84 -3.66
N ASP A 800 10.49 -12.26 -2.40
CA ASP A 800 10.91 -13.59 -1.97
C ASP A 800 9.76 -14.45 -1.40
N ASP A 801 8.52 -13.93 -1.41
CA ASP A 801 7.35 -14.56 -0.80
C ASP A 801 7.57 -15.02 0.66
N ASN A 802 8.35 -14.25 1.42
CA ASN A 802 8.69 -14.59 2.80
C ASN A 802 8.01 -13.64 3.82
N PHE A 803 7.13 -14.19 4.66
CA PHE A 803 6.44 -13.44 5.71
C PHE A 803 7.42 -12.83 6.74
N ALA A 804 8.58 -13.45 6.98
CA ALA A 804 9.61 -12.89 7.87
C ALA A 804 10.14 -11.52 7.39
N SER A 805 10.04 -11.23 6.09
CA SER A 805 10.41 -9.95 5.51
C SER A 805 9.47 -8.81 5.95
N ILE A 806 8.27 -9.13 6.45
CA ILE A 806 7.37 -8.17 7.13
C ILE A 806 7.91 -7.78 8.51
N VAL A 807 8.46 -8.74 9.27
CA VAL A 807 9.07 -8.48 10.59
C VAL A 807 10.25 -7.52 10.47
N LEU A 808 11.08 -7.72 9.44
CA LEU A 808 12.14 -6.77 9.06
C LEU A 808 11.59 -5.39 8.65
N GLY A 809 10.43 -5.36 7.99
CA GLY A 809 9.69 -4.14 7.68
C GLY A 809 9.22 -3.37 8.91
N ILE A 810 8.67 -4.08 9.90
CA ILE A 810 8.21 -3.52 11.19
C ILE A 810 9.41 -2.96 11.97
N GLU A 811 10.54 -3.68 11.99
CA GLU A 811 11.78 -3.23 12.63
C GLU A 811 12.31 -1.93 12.01
N GLU A 812 12.51 -1.89 10.68
CA GLU A 812 13.00 -0.69 9.98
C GLU A 812 11.99 0.47 10.08
N GLY A 813 10.68 0.18 10.09
CA GLY A 813 9.61 1.17 10.31
C GLY A 813 9.63 1.80 11.71
N ARG A 814 9.88 0.99 12.75
CA ARG A 814 10.07 1.46 14.13
C ARG A 814 11.36 2.27 14.29
N LEU A 815 12.43 1.83 13.62
CA LEU A 815 13.72 2.51 13.62
C LEU A 815 13.64 3.89 12.94
N ILE A 816 13.02 3.98 11.76
CA ILE A 816 12.93 5.25 11.05
C ILE A 816 12.09 6.26 11.84
N PHE A 817 11.01 5.85 12.50
CA PHE A 817 10.22 6.76 13.34
C PHE A 817 11.06 7.39 14.47
N ASP A 818 11.86 6.60 15.19
CA ASP A 818 12.75 7.12 16.24
C ASP A 818 13.88 8.00 15.66
N ASN A 819 14.44 7.64 14.52
CA ASN A 819 15.47 8.44 13.85
C ASN A 819 14.92 9.76 13.27
N LEU A 820 13.67 9.77 12.80
CA LEU A 820 12.98 11.00 12.39
C LEU A 820 12.76 11.93 13.58
N LYS A 821 12.45 11.40 14.78
CA LYS A 821 12.40 12.24 16.01
C LYS A 821 13.73 12.90 16.32
N LYS A 822 14.85 12.18 16.19
CA LYS A 822 16.21 12.74 16.38
C LYS A 822 16.50 13.85 15.37
N SER A 823 16.21 13.59 14.09
CA SER A 823 16.39 14.53 12.98
C SER A 823 15.55 15.80 13.15
N ILE A 824 14.28 15.67 13.55
CA ILE A 824 13.41 16.82 13.87
C ILE A 824 13.90 17.58 15.09
N ALA A 825 14.33 16.90 16.16
CA ALA A 825 14.82 17.58 17.37
C ALA A 825 16.10 18.40 17.11
N TYR A 826 16.96 17.92 16.21
CA TYR A 826 18.14 18.66 15.73
C TYR A 826 17.76 19.92 14.93
N ILE A 827 16.87 19.80 13.94
CA ILE A 827 16.41 20.95 13.13
C ILE A 827 15.65 21.96 14.01
N LEU A 828 14.81 21.49 14.94
CA LEU A 828 14.05 22.38 15.82
C LEU A 828 14.90 23.08 16.89
N ALA A 829 16.15 22.68 17.11
CA ALA A 829 17.02 23.34 18.06
C ALA A 829 17.49 24.71 17.52
N SER A 830 17.93 24.75 16.25
CA SER A 830 18.45 25.95 15.58
C SER A 830 17.41 27.06 15.35
N ASN A 831 16.11 26.74 15.30
CA ASN A 831 15.06 27.76 15.21
C ASN A 831 15.14 28.80 16.35
N ILE A 832 15.53 28.42 17.57
CA ILE A 832 15.57 29.36 18.71
C ILE A 832 16.73 30.38 18.66
N PRO A 833 18.00 30.00 18.40
CA PRO A 833 19.07 30.97 18.17
C PRO A 833 18.85 31.83 16.92
N GLU A 834 17.93 31.48 16.01
CA GLU A 834 17.54 32.30 14.87
C GLU A 834 16.41 33.28 15.22
N ILE A 835 15.40 32.86 15.99
CA ILE A 835 14.27 33.70 16.42
C ILE A 835 14.69 34.76 17.46
N LEU A 836 15.44 34.36 18.48
CA LEU A 836 15.76 35.24 19.63
C LEU A 836 16.55 36.51 19.25
N PRO A 837 17.48 36.50 18.28
CA PRO A 837 18.04 37.72 17.68
C PRO A 837 17.03 38.75 17.20
N PHE A 838 15.98 38.35 16.49
CA PHE A 838 14.94 39.29 16.03
C PHE A 838 14.13 39.83 17.22
N LEU A 839 13.86 39.00 18.23
CA LEU A 839 13.18 39.46 19.44
C LEU A 839 14.04 40.48 20.22
N PHE A 840 15.32 40.20 20.43
CA PHE A 840 16.21 41.11 21.16
C PHE A 840 16.50 42.40 20.38
N TYR A 841 16.59 42.32 19.05
CA TYR A 841 16.63 43.50 18.18
C TYR A 841 15.40 44.41 18.37
N ILE A 842 14.20 43.83 18.52
CA ILE A 842 12.96 44.61 18.78
C ILE A 842 12.90 45.14 20.22
N PHE A 843 13.14 44.28 21.22
CA PHE A 843 12.92 44.58 22.64
C PHE A 843 14.08 45.28 23.35
N LEU A 844 15.32 44.86 23.09
CA LEU A 844 16.52 45.45 23.69
C LEU A 844 17.09 46.59 22.83
N GLY A 845 16.63 46.72 21.57
CA GLY A 845 17.09 47.77 20.66
C GLY A 845 18.59 47.70 20.37
N ILE A 846 19.13 46.49 20.25
CA ILE A 846 20.52 46.20 19.86
C ILE A 846 20.66 46.13 18.31
N PRO A 847 21.85 46.28 17.72
CA PRO A 847 22.10 45.99 16.30
C PRO A 847 21.80 44.52 15.93
N LEU A 848 21.30 44.26 14.73
CA LEU A 848 20.72 42.95 14.35
C LEU A 848 21.75 41.80 14.40
N PRO A 849 21.63 40.82 15.32
CA PRO A 849 22.66 39.79 15.52
C PRO A 849 22.76 38.74 14.42
N VAL A 850 21.66 38.45 13.71
CA VAL A 850 21.62 37.48 12.59
C VAL A 850 20.72 38.03 11.48
N SER A 851 21.10 37.80 10.22
CA SER A 851 20.28 38.22 9.06
C SER A 851 19.38 37.08 8.58
N THR A 852 18.25 37.41 7.94
CA THR A 852 17.35 36.41 7.33
C THR A 852 18.05 35.56 6.25
N VAL A 853 19.07 36.11 5.58
CA VAL A 853 19.88 35.36 4.59
C VAL A 853 20.79 34.34 5.26
N THR A 854 21.38 34.69 6.42
CA THR A 854 22.18 33.75 7.21
C THR A 854 21.34 32.65 7.86
N VAL A 855 20.09 32.92 8.24
CA VAL A 855 19.12 31.89 8.69
C VAL A 855 18.89 30.86 7.58
N LEU A 856 18.52 31.30 6.37
CA LEU A 856 18.32 30.40 5.22
C LEU A 856 19.59 29.61 4.83
N CYS A 857 20.79 30.09 5.17
CA CYS A 857 22.04 29.34 4.97
C CYS A 857 22.23 28.20 5.97
N ILE A 858 21.56 28.24 7.13
CA ILE A 858 21.54 27.18 8.13
C ILE A 858 20.55 26.11 7.68
N ASP A 859 19.26 26.46 7.60
CA ASP A 859 18.13 25.56 7.26
C ASP A 859 18.32 24.76 5.97
N LEU A 860 18.83 25.41 4.92
CA LEU A 860 18.98 24.84 3.57
C LEU A 860 20.42 24.51 3.19
N GLY A 861 21.38 24.84 4.04
CA GLY A 861 22.81 24.71 3.76
C GLY A 861 23.50 23.76 4.72
N THR A 862 23.77 24.21 5.94
CA THR A 862 24.56 23.45 6.92
C THR A 862 23.78 22.29 7.52
N ASP A 863 22.52 22.51 7.93
CA ASP A 863 21.78 21.53 8.74
C ASP A 863 21.22 20.34 7.95
N MET A 864 21.03 20.48 6.62
CA MET A 864 20.42 19.43 5.79
C MET A 864 21.18 18.09 5.83
N TRP A 865 22.52 18.10 5.75
CA TRP A 865 23.29 16.85 5.73
C TRP A 865 23.40 16.19 7.11
N PRO A 866 23.75 16.91 8.21
CA PRO A 866 23.62 16.42 9.58
C PRO A 866 22.25 15.82 9.87
N ALA A 867 21.15 16.51 9.54
CA ALA A 867 19.80 16.04 9.81
C ALA A 867 19.43 14.75 9.05
N VAL A 868 19.88 14.61 7.79
CA VAL A 868 19.74 13.35 7.02
C VAL A 868 20.62 12.24 7.59
N SER A 869 21.80 12.56 8.12
CA SER A 869 22.74 11.56 8.65
C SER A 869 22.18 10.77 9.85
N LEU A 870 21.28 11.37 10.62
CA LEU A 870 20.57 10.73 11.73
C LEU A 870 19.66 9.57 11.27
N ALA A 871 19.23 9.53 10.00
CA ALA A 871 18.51 8.38 9.43
C ALA A 871 19.37 7.10 9.31
N TYR A 872 20.69 7.21 9.46
CA TYR A 872 21.62 6.07 9.53
C TYR A 872 21.89 5.57 10.95
N GLU A 873 21.26 6.15 11.97
CA GLU A 873 21.40 5.65 13.33
C GLU A 873 20.79 4.25 13.50
N LYS A 874 21.48 3.45 14.33
CA LYS A 874 21.05 2.11 14.74
C LYS A 874 20.09 2.20 15.93
N PRO A 875 19.24 1.18 16.15
CA PRO A 875 18.38 1.14 17.32
C PRO A 875 19.19 1.26 18.62
N GLU A 876 18.60 1.91 19.63
CA GLU A 876 19.20 2.07 20.97
C GLU A 876 18.84 0.90 21.91
N SER A 877 17.73 0.22 21.65
CA SER A 877 17.24 -0.92 22.42
C SER A 877 16.60 -1.94 21.48
N ASN A 878 16.11 -3.07 22.00
CA ASN A 878 15.37 -4.03 21.19
C ASN A 878 13.99 -3.46 20.81
N ILE A 879 13.91 -2.81 19.64
CA ILE A 879 12.67 -2.18 19.15
C ILE A 879 11.56 -3.17 18.81
N MET A 880 11.86 -4.47 18.78
CA MET A 880 10.88 -5.56 18.61
C MET A 880 10.36 -6.14 19.94
N SER A 881 10.77 -5.59 21.10
CA SER A 881 10.21 -5.96 22.41
C SER A 881 9.34 -4.86 23.06
N ARG A 882 8.97 -3.82 22.30
CA ARG A 882 7.98 -2.81 22.72
C ARG A 882 6.68 -2.99 21.94
N GLU A 883 5.56 -2.55 22.51
CA GLU A 883 4.28 -2.49 21.81
C GLU A 883 4.31 -1.49 20.63
N PRO A 884 3.37 -1.58 19.67
CA PRO A 884 3.18 -0.56 18.64
C PRO A 884 2.83 0.80 19.26
N ARG A 885 3.29 1.89 18.64
CA ARG A 885 2.97 3.25 19.12
C ARG A 885 1.48 3.53 19.02
N ASN A 886 0.93 4.34 19.92
CA ASN A 886 -0.44 4.84 19.82
C ASN A 886 -0.48 6.15 19.01
N PRO A 887 -1.13 6.20 17.82
CA PRO A 887 -1.14 7.38 16.96
C PRO A 887 -1.80 8.63 17.58
N ARG A 888 -2.56 8.50 18.67
CA ARG A 888 -3.23 9.62 19.36
C ARG A 888 -2.41 10.24 20.50
N THR A 889 -1.36 9.57 20.97
CA THR A 889 -0.50 10.05 22.08
C THR A 889 0.96 10.17 21.66
N ASP A 890 1.45 9.21 20.89
CA ASP A 890 2.85 9.07 20.53
C ASP A 890 3.14 9.77 19.21
N HIS A 891 2.89 11.07 19.20
CA HIS A 891 3.14 11.94 18.06
C HIS A 891 4.62 11.96 17.67
N LEU A 892 4.89 12.24 16.41
CA LEU A 892 6.23 12.45 15.87
C LEU A 892 6.86 13.68 16.55
N VAL A 893 6.10 14.77 16.65
CA VAL A 893 6.50 15.99 17.37
C VAL A 893 5.64 16.16 18.61
N GLY A 894 6.00 15.43 19.66
CA GLY A 894 5.37 15.53 20.98
C GLY A 894 5.87 16.71 21.80
N ARG A 895 5.12 17.08 22.84
CA ARG A 895 5.47 18.20 23.76
C ARG A 895 6.90 18.09 24.31
N LYS A 896 7.33 16.90 24.73
CA LYS A 896 8.71 16.64 25.22
C LYS A 896 9.79 17.07 24.24
N LEU A 897 9.62 16.73 22.97
CA LEU A 897 10.58 17.03 21.90
C LEU A 897 10.67 18.54 21.70
N VAL A 898 9.54 19.24 21.62
CA VAL A 898 9.52 20.72 21.52
C VAL A 898 10.13 21.36 22.76
N THR A 899 9.80 20.87 23.97
CA THR A 899 10.40 21.41 25.20
C THR A 899 11.92 21.24 25.20
N TYR A 900 12.42 20.05 24.87
CA TYR A 900 13.84 19.74 24.82
C TYR A 900 14.59 20.55 23.74
N ALA A 901 14.09 20.54 22.51
CA ALA A 901 14.70 21.27 21.40
C ALA A 901 14.72 22.78 21.67
N TYR A 902 13.57 23.38 22.02
CA TYR A 902 13.47 24.84 22.13
C TYR A 902 14.08 25.39 23.43
N PHE A 903 13.70 24.84 24.59
CA PHE A 903 14.06 25.43 25.89
C PHE A 903 15.37 24.89 26.49
N HIS A 904 15.89 23.76 26.01
CA HIS A 904 17.15 23.22 26.50
C HIS A 904 18.29 23.40 25.48
N LEU A 905 18.19 22.81 24.28
CA LEU A 905 19.24 22.96 23.27
C LEU A 905 19.28 24.38 22.68
N GLY A 906 18.17 24.85 22.12
CA GLY A 906 18.08 26.14 21.44
C GLY A 906 18.45 27.35 22.32
N ILE A 907 18.19 27.31 23.64
CA ILE A 907 18.65 28.35 24.57
C ILE A 907 20.18 28.29 24.77
N LEU A 908 20.79 27.11 24.87
CA LEU A 908 22.26 26.98 24.96
C LEU A 908 22.93 27.43 23.65
N GLU A 909 22.37 27.09 22.50
CA GLU A 909 22.84 27.57 21.19
C GLU A 909 22.70 29.09 21.06
N THR A 910 21.60 29.66 21.57
CA THR A 910 21.40 31.12 21.63
C THR A 910 22.48 31.78 22.48
N LEU A 911 22.81 31.21 23.63
CA LEU A 911 23.90 31.71 24.47
C LEU A 911 25.26 31.65 23.75
N ALA A 912 25.52 30.62 22.94
CA ALA A 912 26.71 30.55 22.10
C ALA A 912 26.75 31.66 21.04
N GLY A 913 25.65 31.90 20.34
CA GLY A 913 25.51 32.99 19.38
C GLY A 913 25.73 34.37 19.99
N PHE A 914 25.04 34.68 21.10
CA PHE A 914 25.16 35.97 21.77
C PHE A 914 26.53 36.19 22.43
N LEU A 915 27.16 35.16 23.00
CA LEU A 915 28.52 35.25 23.52
C LEU A 915 29.50 35.71 22.42
N THR A 916 29.40 35.13 21.22
CA THR A 916 30.24 35.54 20.09
C THR A 916 29.88 36.92 19.57
N TYR A 917 28.60 37.28 19.49
CA TYR A 917 28.15 38.63 19.11
C TYR A 917 28.75 39.70 20.02
N PHE A 918 28.63 39.55 21.34
CA PHE A 918 29.18 40.50 22.30
C PHE A 918 30.71 40.51 22.29
N HIS A 919 31.38 39.37 22.05
CA HIS A 919 32.84 39.33 21.87
C HIS A 919 33.29 40.13 20.63
N VAL A 920 32.60 40.02 19.48
CA VAL A 920 32.93 40.80 18.28
C VAL A 920 32.67 42.29 18.50
N MET A 921 31.56 42.67 19.14
CA MET A 921 31.23 44.07 19.44
C MET A 921 32.24 44.68 20.42
N TYR A 922 32.59 43.98 21.49
CA TYR A 922 33.57 44.42 22.50
C TYR A 922 34.96 44.60 21.89
N ASP A 923 35.42 43.66 21.06
CA ASP A 923 36.66 43.77 20.28
C ASP A 923 36.70 44.97 19.33
N ALA A 924 35.52 45.41 18.88
CA ALA A 924 35.38 46.55 17.99
C ALA A 924 35.24 47.89 18.75
N GLY A 925 35.13 47.89 20.08
CA GLY A 925 35.02 49.10 20.89
C GLY A 925 33.63 49.39 21.46
N TRP A 926 32.68 48.45 21.37
CA TRP A 926 31.33 48.62 21.90
C TRP A 926 31.13 47.75 23.15
N ASP A 927 30.99 48.39 24.32
CA ASP A 927 30.62 47.68 25.55
C ASP A 927 29.20 47.09 25.43
N PRO A 928 28.96 45.83 25.86
CA PRO A 928 27.63 45.22 25.86
C PRO A 928 26.52 46.06 26.51
N MET A 929 26.83 46.90 27.50
CA MET A 929 25.83 47.78 28.14
C MET A 929 25.43 48.96 27.25
N ASP A 930 26.38 49.53 26.49
CA ASP A 930 26.13 50.68 25.61
C ASP A 930 25.35 50.29 24.34
N LEU A 931 25.29 49.01 24.00
CA LEU A 931 24.50 48.49 22.89
C LEU A 931 22.97 48.54 23.15
N LEU A 932 22.54 48.70 24.40
CA LEU A 932 21.11 48.70 24.74
C LEU A 932 20.42 49.97 24.20
N ASN A 933 19.35 49.77 23.43
CA ASN A 933 18.56 50.81 22.76
C ASN A 933 19.34 51.70 21.76
N ILE A 934 20.57 51.32 21.39
CA ILE A 934 21.41 52.09 20.44
C ILE A 934 20.88 52.04 19.00
N ARG A 935 20.06 51.05 18.65
CA ARG A 935 19.61 50.71 17.29
C ARG A 935 19.14 51.91 16.46
N LYS A 936 18.36 52.84 17.03
CA LYS A 936 17.90 54.04 16.30
C LYS A 936 19.09 54.86 15.80
N SER A 937 20.03 55.20 16.69
CA SER A 937 21.26 55.94 16.36
C SER A 937 22.22 55.12 15.50
N TRP A 938 22.27 53.79 15.67
CA TRP A 938 23.04 52.87 14.84
C TRP A 938 22.62 52.89 13.37
N GLU A 939 21.31 52.94 13.11
CA GLU A 939 20.74 52.95 11.76
C GLU A 939 20.77 54.35 11.11
N SER A 940 20.52 55.42 11.88
CA SER A 940 20.32 56.79 11.35
C SER A 940 21.57 57.67 11.31
N ASN A 941 22.47 57.59 12.31
CA ASN A 941 23.49 58.63 12.49
C ASN A 941 24.72 58.35 11.61
N ASN A 942 25.14 59.30 10.78
CA ASN A 942 26.35 59.10 9.98
C ASN A 942 27.60 58.99 10.86
N ASN A 943 27.68 59.78 11.95
CA ASN A 943 28.76 59.74 12.93
C ASN A 943 28.17 59.24 14.27
N LEU A 944 28.64 58.08 14.75
CA LEU A 944 28.26 57.54 16.06
C LEU A 944 29.53 57.21 16.85
N GLU A 945 29.59 57.64 18.10
CA GLU A 945 30.72 57.43 18.99
C GLU A 945 30.57 56.09 19.73
N ASP A 946 31.67 55.36 19.90
CA ASP A 946 31.72 54.11 20.68
C ASP A 946 32.19 54.31 22.12
N SER A 947 32.24 53.24 22.90
CA SER A 947 32.61 53.24 24.33
C SER A 947 34.06 53.70 24.59
N TYR A 948 34.90 53.79 23.55
CA TYR A 948 36.29 54.27 23.61
C TYR A 948 36.49 55.61 22.89
N HIS A 949 35.41 56.37 22.68
CA HIS A 949 35.40 57.70 22.05
C HIS A 949 35.84 57.72 20.57
N LYS A 950 35.79 56.57 19.88
CA LYS A 950 36.05 56.51 18.44
C LYS A 950 34.75 56.77 17.68
N VAL A 951 34.79 57.70 16.71
CA VAL A 951 33.67 57.98 15.81
C VAL A 951 33.67 56.97 14.67
N TRP A 952 32.53 56.29 14.48
CA TRP A 952 32.28 55.32 13.43
C TRP A 952 31.35 55.88 12.35
N THR A 953 31.69 55.66 11.08
CA THR A 953 30.77 55.94 9.95
C THR A 953 29.69 54.87 9.82
N ARG A 954 28.55 55.22 9.22
CA ARG A 954 27.45 54.26 8.90
C ARG A 954 27.96 53.03 8.14
N THR A 955 28.83 53.21 7.15
CA THR A 955 29.40 52.13 6.33
C THR A 955 30.29 51.19 7.14
N GLU A 956 31.08 51.70 8.08
CA GLU A 956 31.92 50.87 8.96
C GLU A 956 31.07 50.07 9.94
N ARG A 957 30.03 50.68 10.54
CA ARG A 957 29.10 49.98 11.45
C ARG A 957 28.30 48.89 10.73
N MET A 958 27.83 49.15 9.51
CA MET A 958 27.14 48.12 8.70
C MET A 958 28.06 46.95 8.33
N ASN A 959 29.36 47.21 8.07
CA ASN A 959 30.33 46.13 7.85
C ASN A 959 30.65 45.36 9.15
N LEU A 960 30.71 46.04 10.30
CA LEU A 960 30.84 45.41 11.61
C LEU A 960 29.61 44.52 11.91
N GLU A 961 28.40 45.02 11.65
CA GLU A 961 27.15 44.27 11.81
C GLU A 961 27.12 43.01 10.94
N SER A 962 27.48 43.08 9.66
CA SER A 962 27.64 41.89 8.80
C SER A 962 28.73 40.93 9.30
N THR A 963 29.76 41.43 10.00
CA THR A 963 30.78 40.60 10.65
C THR A 963 30.23 39.89 11.88
N CYS A 964 29.43 40.59 12.70
CA CYS A 964 28.70 40.00 13.83
C CYS A 964 27.71 38.92 13.36
N GLN A 965 26.95 39.19 12.29
CA GLN A 965 26.02 38.23 11.68
C GLN A 965 26.72 36.97 11.18
N THR A 966 27.90 37.10 10.56
CA THR A 966 28.69 35.94 10.12
C THR A 966 29.28 35.17 11.30
N ALA A 967 29.69 35.86 12.37
CA ALA A 967 30.22 35.23 13.59
C ALA A 967 29.12 34.53 14.42
N TYR A 968 27.91 35.08 14.46
CA TYR A 968 26.74 34.47 15.06
C TYR A 968 26.35 33.20 14.29
N PHE A 969 26.29 33.26 12.95
CA PHE A 969 26.07 32.11 12.06
C PHE A 969 27.06 30.96 12.34
N ILE A 970 28.37 31.26 12.39
CA ILE A 970 29.41 30.26 12.74
C ILE A 970 29.20 29.68 14.15
N SER A 971 28.68 30.47 15.07
CA SER A 971 28.42 30.03 16.44
C SER A 971 27.24 29.06 16.54
N ILE A 972 26.19 29.26 15.72
CA ILE A 972 25.11 28.27 15.56
C ILE A 972 25.69 26.96 15.03
N VAL A 973 26.47 26.99 13.94
CA VAL A 973 27.09 25.78 13.36
C VAL A 973 27.95 25.01 14.37
N ILE A 974 28.77 25.69 15.17
CA ILE A 974 29.61 25.00 16.17
C ILE A 974 28.76 24.42 17.31
N ALA A 975 27.65 25.07 17.67
CA ALA A 975 26.73 24.55 18.68
C ALA A 975 25.87 23.41 18.13
N GLN A 976 25.45 23.47 16.85
CA GLN A 976 24.74 22.39 16.14
C GLN A 976 25.60 21.14 15.98
N CYS A 977 26.91 21.28 15.72
CA CYS A 977 27.85 20.15 15.79
C CYS A 977 27.77 19.39 17.13
N ALA A 978 27.59 20.09 18.25
CA ALA A 978 27.37 19.48 19.57
C ALA A 978 25.95 18.92 19.75
N ALA A 979 24.93 19.66 19.30
CA ALA A 979 23.53 19.21 19.32
C ALA A 979 23.32 17.92 18.50
N LEU A 980 23.97 17.77 17.34
CA LEU A 980 23.96 16.56 16.51
C LEU A 980 24.49 15.34 17.28
N ILE A 981 25.61 15.50 17.98
CA ILE A 981 26.22 14.47 18.81
C ILE A 981 25.30 14.08 19.98
N VAL A 982 24.58 15.04 20.56
CA VAL A 982 23.59 14.78 21.62
C VAL A 982 22.35 14.09 21.07
N CYS A 983 21.72 14.62 20.02
CA CYS A 983 20.51 14.10 19.38
C CYS A 983 20.67 12.73 18.73
N LYS A 984 21.92 12.29 18.47
CA LYS A 984 22.26 10.92 18.04
C LYS A 984 21.60 9.82 18.91
N THR A 985 21.48 10.05 20.22
CA THR A 985 20.83 9.11 21.15
C THR A 985 19.82 9.80 22.06
N ARG A 986 18.65 9.19 22.23
CA ARG A 986 17.58 9.69 23.11
C ARG A 986 17.71 9.17 24.54
N TYR A 987 18.26 7.97 24.71
CA TYR A 987 18.35 7.27 26.00
C TYR A 987 19.75 6.69 26.28
N ASN A 988 20.41 6.13 25.27
CA ASN A 988 21.76 5.56 25.43
C ASN A 988 22.83 6.65 25.56
N SER A 989 23.91 6.36 26.28
CA SER A 989 25.08 7.24 26.28
C SER A 989 25.82 7.16 24.94
N ILE A 990 26.46 8.25 24.52
CA ILE A 990 27.38 8.26 23.36
C ILE A 990 28.46 7.18 23.52
N TYR A 991 28.94 6.91 24.75
CA TYR A 991 29.93 5.85 25.02
C TYR A 991 29.38 4.44 24.78
N GLN A 992 28.08 4.22 25.01
CA GLN A 992 27.41 2.94 24.80
C GLN A 992 27.12 2.72 23.30
N GLN A 993 26.56 3.73 22.62
CA GLN A 993 26.16 3.64 21.21
C GLN A 993 27.34 3.75 20.23
N LYS A 994 28.39 4.49 20.61
CA LYS A 994 29.62 4.81 19.86
C LYS A 994 29.39 5.64 18.59
N MET A 995 30.42 6.36 18.16
CA MET A 995 30.42 7.21 16.95
C MET A 995 30.66 6.41 15.64
N ASN A 996 29.98 5.26 15.51
CA ASN A 996 30.13 4.34 14.37
C ASN A 996 29.38 4.79 13.09
N ASN A 997 28.57 5.86 13.17
CA ASN A 997 27.83 6.38 12.02
C ASN A 997 28.73 7.32 11.20
N TRP A 998 29.44 6.76 10.22
CA TRP A 998 30.33 7.52 9.35
C TRP A 998 29.62 8.58 8.50
N VAL A 999 28.34 8.43 8.20
CA VAL A 999 27.57 9.47 7.47
C VAL A 999 27.41 10.72 8.34
N LEU A 1000 27.21 10.54 9.65
CA LEU A 1000 27.14 11.61 10.65
C LEU A 1000 28.51 12.24 10.89
N ASN A 1001 29.56 11.43 11.03
CA ASN A 1001 30.94 11.94 11.19
C ASN A 1001 31.38 12.78 9.99
N ILE A 1002 31.02 12.37 8.76
CA ILE A 1002 31.23 13.16 7.54
C ILE A 1002 30.34 14.42 7.55
N GLY A 1003 29.12 14.33 8.08
CA GLY A 1003 28.21 15.47 8.25
C GLY A 1003 28.80 16.60 9.07
N LEU A 1004 29.38 16.30 10.24
CA LEU A 1004 30.08 17.30 11.08
C LEU A 1004 31.19 18.04 10.32
N VAL A 1005 31.98 17.31 9.53
CA VAL A 1005 33.06 17.91 8.71
C VAL A 1005 32.48 18.74 7.56
N PHE A 1006 31.41 18.27 6.92
CA PHE A 1006 30.72 18.97 5.85
C PHE A 1006 30.09 20.29 6.33
N GLU A 1007 29.46 20.28 7.50
CA GLU A 1007 28.82 21.44 8.14
C GLU A 1007 29.83 22.59 8.35
N ILE A 1008 30.98 22.27 8.97
CA ILE A 1008 32.10 23.20 9.19
C ILE A 1008 32.69 23.67 7.84
N LEU A 1009 32.84 22.77 6.87
CA LEU A 1009 33.36 23.11 5.54
C LEU A 1009 32.43 24.07 4.78
N VAL A 1010 31.12 23.86 4.83
CA VAL A 1010 30.12 24.76 4.22
C VAL A 1010 30.17 26.12 4.91
N ALA A 1011 30.17 26.17 6.25
CA ALA A 1011 30.28 27.43 6.99
C ALA A 1011 31.57 28.20 6.64
N PHE A 1012 32.70 27.49 6.45
CA PHE A 1012 33.96 28.08 6.00
C PHE A 1012 33.84 28.66 4.57
N VAL A 1013 33.27 27.91 3.62
CA VAL A 1013 33.06 28.37 2.24
C VAL A 1013 32.14 29.59 2.18
N LEU A 1014 31.04 29.61 2.95
CA LEU A 1014 30.08 30.71 3.00
C LEU A 1014 30.66 32.01 3.63
N SER A 1015 31.66 31.88 4.51
CA SER A 1015 32.25 33.00 5.25
C SER A 1015 33.50 33.60 4.60
N TYR A 1016 34.27 32.78 3.87
CA TYR A 1016 35.57 33.18 3.30
C TYR A 1016 35.58 33.32 1.77
N SER A 1017 34.54 32.87 1.05
CA SER A 1017 34.47 33.02 -0.42
C SER A 1017 34.15 34.47 -0.82
N PRO A 1018 35.03 35.18 -1.57
CA PRO A 1018 34.82 36.59 -1.89
C PRO A 1018 33.57 36.88 -2.71
N TYR A 1019 33.14 35.93 -3.56
CA TYR A 1019 31.92 36.06 -4.35
C TYR A 1019 30.67 35.91 -3.48
N LEU A 1020 30.64 34.91 -2.60
CA LEU A 1020 29.50 34.66 -1.70
C LEU A 1020 29.36 35.78 -0.67
N ASN A 1021 30.46 36.31 -0.15
CA ASN A 1021 30.48 37.47 0.75
C ASN A 1021 29.86 38.75 0.15
N LYS A 1022 29.81 38.85 -1.19
CA LYS A 1022 29.11 39.94 -1.90
C LYS A 1022 27.60 39.66 -2.05
N VAL A 1023 27.21 38.42 -2.26
CA VAL A 1023 25.81 38.00 -2.50
C VAL A 1023 25.03 37.84 -1.18
N LEU A 1024 25.62 37.14 -0.21
CA LEU A 1024 25.04 36.82 1.10
C LEU A 1024 25.28 37.90 2.16
N LYS A 1025 26.01 38.97 1.80
CA LYS A 1025 26.53 40.01 2.70
C LYS A 1025 27.44 39.50 3.83
N THR A 1026 27.87 38.24 3.84
CA THR A 1026 28.80 37.68 4.83
C THR A 1026 30.18 38.34 4.80
N ARG A 1027 30.95 38.18 5.89
CA ARG A 1027 32.29 38.78 6.06
C ARG A 1027 33.29 37.76 6.65
N PRO A 1028 34.56 37.78 6.22
CA PRO A 1028 35.57 36.86 6.74
C PRO A 1028 35.87 37.19 8.21
N VAL A 1029 35.55 36.27 9.12
CA VAL A 1029 35.77 36.46 10.56
C VAL A 1029 37.18 36.03 10.99
N LYS A 1030 37.69 36.57 12.10
CA LYS A 1030 38.97 36.14 12.69
C LYS A 1030 38.81 34.77 13.37
N MET A 1031 39.87 33.95 13.35
CA MET A 1031 39.86 32.60 13.94
C MET A 1031 39.46 32.57 15.43
N LYS A 1032 39.75 33.64 16.20
CA LYS A 1032 39.31 33.72 17.60
C LYS A 1032 37.79 33.62 17.78
N TYR A 1033 37.00 34.09 16.81
CA TYR A 1033 35.54 34.02 16.89
C TYR A 1033 35.00 32.60 16.64
N TRP A 1034 35.74 31.74 15.92
CA TRP A 1034 35.44 30.30 15.84
C TRP A 1034 35.67 29.58 17.18
N LEU A 1035 36.52 30.12 18.06
CA LEU A 1035 36.82 29.48 19.36
C LEU A 1035 35.86 29.93 20.48
N THR A 1036 35.24 31.11 20.36
CA THR A 1036 34.28 31.64 21.35
C THR A 1036 33.11 30.71 21.71
N PRO A 1037 32.41 30.05 20.77
CA PRO A 1037 31.26 29.19 21.10
C PRO A 1037 31.66 27.81 21.64
N LEU A 1038 32.92 27.40 21.50
CA LEU A 1038 33.38 26.04 21.82
C LEU A 1038 33.13 25.61 23.28
N PRO A 1039 33.29 26.46 24.32
CA PRO A 1039 32.96 26.09 25.71
C PRO A 1039 31.48 25.77 25.90
N ILE A 1040 30.58 26.46 25.19
CA ILE A 1040 29.14 26.23 25.25
C ILE A 1040 28.75 24.99 24.45
N ALA A 1041 29.41 24.72 23.31
CA ALA A 1041 29.26 23.45 22.60
C ALA A 1041 29.66 22.24 23.47
N VAL A 1042 30.76 22.35 24.25
CA VAL A 1042 31.12 21.31 25.25
C VAL A 1042 30.08 21.19 26.36
N LEU A 1043 29.53 22.32 26.84
CA LEU A 1043 28.45 22.32 27.83
C LEU A 1043 27.18 21.62 27.30
N ILE A 1044 26.80 21.82 26.04
CA ILE A 1044 25.67 21.12 25.38
C ILE A 1044 25.86 19.61 25.44
N VAL A 1045 27.05 19.09 25.11
CA VAL A 1045 27.34 17.65 25.17
C VAL A 1045 27.25 17.11 26.61
N ILE A 1046 27.85 17.82 27.58
CA ILE A 1046 27.80 17.43 29.00
C ILE A 1046 26.35 17.43 29.51
N TYR A 1047 25.58 18.46 29.19
CA TYR A 1047 24.19 18.62 29.58
C TYR A 1047 23.29 17.51 29.00
N GLY A 1048 23.47 17.22 27.70
CA GLY A 1048 22.76 16.14 27.02
C GLY A 1048 23.04 14.76 27.62
N GLU A 1049 24.30 14.43 27.91
CA GLU A 1049 24.65 13.16 28.56
C GLU A 1049 24.18 13.10 30.02
N PHE A 1050 24.21 14.21 30.76
CA PHE A 1050 23.66 14.31 32.12
C PHE A 1050 22.15 14.03 32.16
N GLY A 1051 21.38 14.60 31.22
CA GLY A 1051 19.95 14.29 31.06
C GLY A 1051 19.70 12.81 30.83
N LYS A 1052 20.47 12.18 29.92
CA LYS A 1052 20.38 10.73 29.65
C LYS A 1052 20.80 9.86 30.86
N ILE A 1053 21.76 10.31 31.67
CA ILE A 1053 22.13 9.64 32.93
C ILE A 1053 20.95 9.66 33.91
N ILE A 1054 20.30 10.83 34.09
CA ILE A 1054 19.11 10.95 34.95
C ILE A 1054 17.98 10.05 34.45
N SER A 1055 17.70 10.02 33.14
CA SER A 1055 16.64 9.16 32.57
C SER A 1055 16.92 7.66 32.73
N ARG A 1056 18.19 7.24 32.85
CA ARG A 1056 18.55 5.85 33.17
C ARG A 1056 18.47 5.52 34.66
N LEU A 1057 18.88 6.44 35.54
CA LEU A 1057 18.89 6.21 37.00
C LEU A 1057 17.52 6.44 37.66
N TYR A 1058 16.74 7.40 37.17
CA TYR A 1058 15.48 7.86 37.75
C TYR A 1058 14.39 8.04 36.68
N PRO A 1059 13.98 6.97 35.96
CA PRO A 1059 13.11 7.05 34.78
C PRO A 1059 11.73 7.69 35.05
N ASN A 1060 11.21 7.58 36.28
CA ASN A 1060 9.93 8.16 36.68
C ASN A 1060 10.05 9.57 37.27
N SER A 1061 11.24 10.19 37.25
CA SER A 1061 11.44 11.54 37.80
C SER A 1061 10.93 12.63 36.84
N PHE A 1062 10.52 13.77 37.40
CA PHE A 1062 10.19 14.97 36.64
C PHE A 1062 11.36 15.40 35.74
N MET A 1063 12.60 15.31 36.23
CA MET A 1063 13.80 15.64 35.45
C MET A 1063 13.96 14.71 34.24
N ALA A 1064 13.84 13.38 34.40
CA ALA A 1064 13.91 12.45 33.26
C ALA A 1064 12.84 12.76 32.19
N HIS A 1065 11.65 13.20 32.61
CA HIS A 1065 10.53 13.52 31.71
C HIS A 1065 10.76 14.74 30.82
N HIS A 1066 11.64 15.67 31.22
CA HIS A 1066 11.91 16.94 30.52
C HIS A 1066 13.33 17.06 29.95
N LEU A 1067 14.34 16.43 30.56
CA LEU A 1067 15.74 16.45 30.12
C LEU A 1067 16.04 15.46 28.97
N THR A 1068 15.04 14.69 28.51
CA THR A 1068 15.12 13.79 27.35
C THR A 1068 13.77 13.75 26.62
N PHE A 1069 13.76 13.36 25.34
CA PHE A 1069 12.58 13.39 24.46
C PHE A 1069 12.25 12.03 23.83
#